data_AF-A0A1G0YQZ1-F1
#
_entry.id   AF-A0A1G0YQZ1-F1
#
_cell.length_a   1.000
_cell.length_b   1.000
_cell.length_c   1.000
_cell.angle_alpha   90.00
_cell.angle_beta   90.00
_cell.angle_gamma   90.00
#
_symmetry.space_group_name_H-M   'P 1'
#
loop_
_entity.id
_entity.type
_entity.pdbx_description
1 polymer ?
#
loop_
_entity_poly.entity_id
_entity_poly.type
_entity_poly.pdbx_seq_one_letter_code
_entity_poly.pdbx_strand_id
1 'polypeptide(L)'
;MQSPELKKQAEAQAIYMQYLLQLATKKISDDEEPAFDPQGRVLTDVSLTAADYPKLAKLMKNTAINNQDTLNAALGIKATSTTTVSVDINKIDAIQAKFYSKITDTEPLTALNKADKGSIIALQQEFHSHLALSSRIYQTVISDKYIHKGATQEKADLQAKITTAHLAAMKRVNNLVMTAYAKALKDSLQKNDKLNIAKLNVALDKARKSIAPQAHSILMQEIIKNTGVVLTKNDLKDAKKLAEKTTATPNDVLHTDSGLGIATLVMGSDCTAHNRERGEKVADRQLITHFIGNDNVSITPHENPRIQIRTPSIALKDNTPEKAIIDDVALKLEALRKKHNLPNFVYNLLTAFNVSGIDESKNLQTQSARHILLGAHKYNMNQINNSNTKDNPALCFVQNISVNGFGDTLAYDTGDPLREELTLMADMALLHTLASPKDYEKFVLGPYKEYLASLESEIQSQPPYFSQTPDSKIIIQSIKNLTMGLKSENSQGDSSILAQAKNTLRGLISHNLHFTHENSKLIQSLSVFVETASICGCKSGNERAQTINGRVAILDYISHAADGELSENCKIVKQELCELGTKNLTKELAQQHAERLRTTLDRAYNAYNLHGFASLVSNIDQGASAKVEAKPWYFKFLLRFFLSTNFGEESDQVMTNLSQSKAGELQAHKGLPELMKNAWEGYPKSWWDRMKSSPLKGLGAVLGTIIFPISLVVAAMGYRENTQTKAETEKSNIDLKETYNKTKVIDIKYSDQIMKESFEASCQEKHKKMPDENQNAGVNQVTAKKLDQESQEDQKNLDEKDGQRLSF
;
A
#
# COMPACT_ATOMS: atom_id res chain seq x y z
N MET A 1 -14.80 23.70 11.96
CA MET A 1 -14.91 22.86 13.19
C MET A 1 -15.06 21.41 12.74
N GLN A 2 -14.31 20.48 13.34
CA GLN A 2 -14.43 19.05 13.01
C GLN A 2 -15.74 18.47 13.56
N SER A 3 -16.32 17.51 12.84
CA SER A 3 -17.53 16.81 13.28
C SER A 3 -17.25 16.03 14.59
N PRO A 4 -18.13 16.14 15.62
CA PRO A 4 -18.05 15.29 16.81
C PRO A 4 -17.98 13.79 16.50
N GLU A 5 -18.57 13.38 15.37
CA GLU A 5 -18.56 12.00 14.92
C GLU A 5 -17.16 11.52 14.53
N LEU A 6 -16.37 12.35 13.84
CA LEU A 6 -15.00 12.00 13.46
C LEU A 6 -14.10 11.82 14.70
N LYS A 7 -14.34 12.59 15.77
CA LYS A 7 -13.60 12.43 17.02
C LYS A 7 -13.93 11.11 17.72
N LYS A 8 -15.21 10.74 17.79
CA LYS A 8 -15.63 9.43 18.33
C LYS A 8 -15.05 8.26 17.54
N GLN A 9 -15.06 8.36 16.20
CA GLN A 9 -14.45 7.36 15.33
C GLN A 9 -12.95 7.26 15.57
N ALA A 10 -12.24 8.39 15.71
CA ALA A 10 -10.81 8.39 16.01
C ALA A 10 -10.48 7.76 17.37
N GLU A 11 -11.31 7.98 18.40
CA GLU A 11 -11.17 7.30 19.70
C GLU A 11 -11.33 5.78 19.56
N ALA A 12 -12.36 5.32 18.84
CA ALA A 12 -12.57 3.90 18.59
C ALA A 12 -11.42 3.29 17.77
N GLN A 13 -10.96 3.98 16.72
CA GLN A 13 -9.83 3.57 15.88
C GLN A 13 -8.53 3.43 16.69
N ALA A 14 -8.22 4.37 17.57
CA ALA A 14 -7.06 4.30 18.45
C ALA A 14 -7.11 3.07 19.39
N ILE A 15 -8.26 2.81 20.02
CA ILE A 15 -8.47 1.64 20.88
C ILE A 15 -8.31 0.34 20.08
N TYR A 16 -8.88 0.28 18.87
CA TYR A 16 -8.77 -0.88 18.00
C TYR A 16 -7.32 -1.15 17.60
N MET A 17 -6.59 -0.13 17.16
CA MET A 17 -5.17 -0.24 16.78
C MET A 17 -4.30 -0.66 17.97
N GLN A 18 -4.57 -0.14 19.17
CA GLN A 18 -3.86 -0.55 20.38
C GLN A 18 -4.12 -2.02 20.70
N TYR A 19 -5.37 -2.49 20.57
CA TYR A 19 -5.72 -3.88 20.81
C TYR A 19 -5.01 -4.83 19.83
N LEU A 20 -4.98 -4.47 18.54
CA LEU A 20 -4.23 -5.22 17.53
C LEU A 20 -2.72 -5.28 17.83
N LEU A 21 -2.14 -4.15 18.23
CA LEU A 21 -0.73 -4.07 18.61
C LEU A 21 -0.40 -4.97 19.81
N GLN A 22 -1.27 -5.02 20.82
CA GLN A 22 -1.09 -5.91 21.97
C GLN A 22 -1.12 -7.39 21.57
N LEU A 23 -2.06 -7.79 20.71
CA LEU A 23 -2.14 -9.15 20.19
C LEU A 23 -0.91 -9.51 19.34
N ALA A 24 -0.47 -8.59 18.48
CA ALA A 24 0.71 -8.75 17.64
C ALA A 24 1.98 -8.92 18.48
N THR A 25 2.21 -8.04 19.44
CA THR A 25 3.36 -8.09 20.35
C THR A 25 3.40 -9.40 21.12
N LYS A 26 2.26 -9.86 21.66
CA LYS A 26 2.18 -11.17 22.33
C LYS A 26 2.59 -12.30 21.39
N LYS A 27 2.01 -12.35 20.19
CA LYS A 27 2.32 -13.38 19.18
C LYS A 27 3.79 -13.40 18.77
N ILE A 28 4.45 -12.25 18.70
CA ILE A 28 5.89 -12.15 18.37
C ILE A 28 6.75 -12.56 19.56
N SER A 29 6.35 -12.20 20.79
CA SER A 29 7.06 -12.65 21.99
C SER A 29 7.11 -14.18 22.09
N ASP A 30 6.01 -14.84 21.70
CA ASP A 30 5.86 -16.30 21.69
C ASP A 30 6.60 -16.98 20.49
N ASP A 31 7.00 -16.24 19.45
CA ASP A 31 7.77 -16.79 18.32
C ASP A 31 9.27 -16.82 18.67
N GLU A 32 9.86 -18.02 18.68
CA GLU A 32 11.29 -18.21 18.96
C GLU A 32 12.19 -17.62 17.86
N GLU A 33 11.72 -17.62 16.61
CA GLU A 33 12.47 -17.14 15.46
C GLU A 33 11.69 -16.14 14.61
N PRO A 34 11.42 -14.92 15.13
CA PRO A 34 10.74 -13.89 14.35
C PRO A 34 11.55 -13.50 13.10
N ALA A 35 10.83 -13.20 12.01
CA ALA A 35 11.43 -12.71 10.78
C ALA A 35 11.67 -11.19 10.87
N PHE A 36 12.86 -10.81 11.34
CA PHE A 36 13.23 -9.41 11.58
C PHE A 36 13.55 -8.62 10.30
N ASP A 37 13.09 -7.38 10.26
CA ASP A 37 13.45 -6.41 9.25
C ASP A 37 14.68 -5.57 9.66
N PRO A 38 15.54 -5.12 8.72
CA PRO A 38 16.66 -4.22 9.00
C PRO A 38 16.32 -2.95 9.78
N GLN A 39 15.07 -2.48 9.73
CA GLN A 39 14.60 -1.33 10.52
C GLN A 39 14.38 -1.66 12.02
N GLY A 40 14.52 -2.93 12.44
CA GLY A 40 14.14 -3.36 13.79
C GLY A 40 12.64 -3.57 13.93
N ARG A 41 12.04 -4.27 12.96
CA ARG A 41 10.59 -4.51 12.90
C ARG A 41 10.26 -5.98 12.67
N VAL A 42 9.05 -6.39 13.03
CA VAL A 42 8.51 -7.72 12.70
C VAL A 42 7.10 -7.55 12.15
N LEU A 43 6.81 -8.24 11.04
CA LEU A 43 5.45 -8.35 10.49
C LEU A 43 4.77 -9.58 11.08
N THR A 44 3.52 -9.42 11.54
CA THR A 44 2.70 -10.54 11.99
C THR A 44 1.23 -10.31 11.66
N ASP A 45 0.53 -11.36 11.22
CA ASP A 45 -0.91 -11.29 10.98
C ASP A 45 -1.70 -11.55 12.26
N VAL A 46 -2.67 -10.69 12.54
CA VAL A 46 -3.59 -10.79 13.67
C VAL A 46 -5.01 -10.88 13.13
N SER A 47 -5.71 -11.98 13.46
CA SER A 47 -7.13 -12.16 13.15
C SER A 47 -7.95 -12.04 14.42
N LEU A 48 -9.04 -11.28 14.37
CA LEU A 48 -9.98 -11.22 15.49
C LEU A 48 -10.82 -12.50 15.55
N THR A 49 -11.04 -12.98 16.76
CA THR A 49 -11.92 -14.10 17.08
C THR A 49 -13.23 -13.60 17.69
N ALA A 50 -14.24 -14.47 17.81
CA ALA A 50 -15.49 -14.13 18.47
C ALA A 50 -15.30 -13.63 19.92
N ALA A 51 -14.24 -14.08 20.60
CA ALA A 51 -13.90 -13.68 21.97
C ALA A 51 -13.29 -12.26 22.07
N ASP A 52 -12.91 -11.65 20.95
CA ASP A 52 -12.28 -10.33 20.92
C ASP A 52 -13.31 -9.21 20.88
N TYR A 53 -14.47 -9.40 20.24
CA TYR A 53 -15.51 -8.37 20.14
C TYR A 53 -16.03 -7.89 21.50
N PRO A 54 -16.34 -8.76 22.49
CA PRO A 54 -16.76 -8.30 23.82
C PRO A 54 -15.68 -7.50 24.56
N LYS A 55 -14.41 -7.78 24.32
CA LYS A 55 -13.29 -7.02 24.92
C LYS A 55 -13.21 -5.63 24.29
N LEU A 56 -13.29 -5.54 22.96
CA LEU A 56 -13.34 -4.27 22.24
C LEU A 56 -14.56 -3.45 22.65
N ALA A 57 -15.73 -4.06 22.78
CA ALA A 57 -16.95 -3.42 23.27
C ALA A 57 -16.75 -2.76 24.64
N LYS A 58 -16.09 -3.46 25.57
CA LYS A 58 -15.76 -2.94 26.90
C LYS A 58 -14.75 -1.79 26.84
N LEU A 59 -13.68 -1.94 26.04
CA LEU A 59 -12.64 -0.91 25.90
C LEU A 59 -13.20 0.37 25.27
N MET A 60 -14.02 0.25 24.24
CA MET A 60 -14.67 1.36 23.54
C MET A 60 -15.91 1.89 24.27
N LYS A 61 -16.33 1.26 25.36
CA LYS A 61 -17.58 1.57 26.09
C LYS A 61 -18.80 1.57 25.17
N ASN A 62 -18.84 0.64 24.21
CA ASN A 62 -19.92 0.48 23.24
C ASN A 62 -20.39 -0.97 23.21
N THR A 63 -21.49 -1.25 23.92
CA THR A 63 -22.05 -2.60 24.06
C THR A 63 -22.68 -3.15 22.78
N ALA A 64 -22.84 -2.33 21.73
CA ALA A 64 -23.36 -2.80 20.44
C ALA A 64 -22.34 -3.66 19.68
N ILE A 65 -21.05 -3.57 20.02
CA ILE A 65 -19.98 -4.30 19.33
C ILE A 65 -20.01 -5.77 19.75
N ASN A 66 -20.41 -6.65 18.84
CA ASN A 66 -20.47 -8.10 19.06
C ASN A 66 -19.99 -8.93 17.86
N ASN A 67 -19.70 -8.26 16.73
CA ASN A 67 -19.22 -8.87 15.49
C ASN A 67 -18.48 -7.82 14.63
N GLN A 68 -18.00 -8.24 13.46
CA GLN A 68 -17.25 -7.37 12.53
C GLN A 68 -18.08 -6.17 12.05
N ASP A 69 -19.37 -6.33 11.77
CA ASP A 69 -20.19 -5.26 11.20
C ASP A 69 -20.44 -4.14 12.21
N THR A 70 -20.73 -4.51 13.46
CA THR A 70 -20.92 -3.56 14.56
C THR A 70 -19.61 -2.87 14.96
N LEU A 71 -18.47 -3.58 14.86
CA LEU A 71 -17.14 -2.97 14.97
C LEU A 71 -16.90 -1.96 13.84
N ASN A 72 -17.15 -2.34 12.59
CA ASN A 72 -16.98 -1.48 11.42
C ASN A 72 -17.81 -0.19 11.52
N ALA A 73 -19.04 -0.28 12.02
CA ALA A 73 -19.90 0.88 12.28
C ALA A 73 -19.28 1.83 13.33
N ALA A 74 -18.73 1.29 14.43
CA ALA A 74 -18.07 2.09 15.46
C ALA A 74 -16.78 2.75 14.96
N LEU A 75 -16.02 2.06 14.11
CA LEU A 75 -14.78 2.57 13.52
C LEU A 75 -15.02 3.55 12.38
N GLY A 76 -16.20 3.58 11.77
CA GLY A 76 -16.48 4.35 10.55
C GLY A 76 -15.74 3.83 9.31
N ILE A 77 -15.25 2.58 9.35
CA ILE A 77 -14.49 1.94 8.27
C ILE A 77 -14.87 0.47 8.14
N LYS A 78 -14.60 -0.11 6.96
CA LYS A 78 -14.75 -1.55 6.72
C LYS A 78 -13.42 -2.25 6.98
N ALA A 79 -13.12 -2.51 8.25
CA ALA A 79 -11.94 -3.27 8.63
C ALA A 79 -12.03 -4.72 8.11
N THR A 80 -10.88 -5.23 7.69
CA THR A 80 -10.69 -6.63 7.31
C THR A 80 -10.64 -7.52 8.55
N SER A 81 -10.95 -8.81 8.38
CA SER A 81 -10.93 -9.78 9.50
C SER A 81 -9.52 -10.05 10.04
N THR A 82 -8.50 -9.79 9.22
CA THR A 82 -7.09 -10.01 9.53
C THR A 82 -6.32 -8.75 9.22
N THR A 83 -5.57 -8.24 10.20
CA THR A 83 -4.67 -7.10 10.03
C THR A 83 -3.22 -7.58 10.10
N THR A 84 -2.40 -7.18 9.13
CA THR A 84 -0.94 -7.37 9.18
C THR A 84 -0.34 -6.23 10.01
N VAL A 85 0.31 -6.55 11.12
CA VAL A 85 0.88 -5.57 12.05
C VAL A 85 2.41 -5.53 11.88
N SER A 86 2.95 -4.36 11.54
CA SER A 86 4.38 -4.02 11.51
C SER A 86 4.78 -3.41 12.84
N VAL A 87 5.22 -4.27 13.76
CA VAL A 87 5.60 -3.90 15.12
C VAL A 87 7.03 -3.39 15.14
N ASP A 88 7.22 -2.18 15.68
CA ASP A 88 8.54 -1.63 16.00
C ASP A 88 9.03 -2.17 17.34
N ILE A 89 10.19 -2.84 17.33
CA ILE A 89 10.70 -3.58 18.49
C ILE A 89 11.62 -2.72 19.38
N ASN A 90 11.88 -1.46 19.02
CA ASN A 90 12.91 -0.63 19.66
C ASN A 90 12.73 -0.42 21.17
N LYS A 91 11.50 -0.56 21.67
CA LYS A 91 11.15 -0.44 23.09
C LYS A 91 10.56 -1.74 23.67
N ILE A 92 10.84 -2.88 23.05
CA ILE A 92 10.38 -4.20 23.50
C ILE A 92 11.59 -5.10 23.75
N ASP A 93 12.21 -4.94 24.91
CA ASP A 93 13.53 -5.50 25.26
C ASP A 93 13.70 -6.99 24.92
N ALA A 94 12.71 -7.82 25.24
CA ALA A 94 12.76 -9.26 24.98
C ALA A 94 12.84 -9.60 23.48
N ILE A 95 12.11 -8.85 22.63
CA ILE A 95 12.12 -9.05 21.18
C ILE A 95 13.38 -8.41 20.58
N GLN A 96 13.79 -7.26 21.10
CA GLN A 96 15.01 -6.57 20.68
C GLN A 96 16.26 -7.42 20.93
N ALA A 97 16.34 -8.13 22.05
CA ALA A 97 17.42 -9.07 22.33
C ALA A 97 17.52 -10.19 21.27
N LYS A 98 16.37 -10.73 20.83
CA LYS A 98 16.31 -11.72 19.73
C LYS A 98 16.77 -11.13 18.38
N PHE A 99 16.53 -9.85 18.14
CA PHE A 99 17.03 -9.17 16.95
C PHE A 99 18.56 -8.98 16.99
N TYR A 100 19.08 -8.49 18.11
CA TYR A 100 20.52 -8.24 18.27
C TYR A 100 21.34 -9.53 18.28
N SER A 101 20.79 -10.66 18.74
CA SER A 101 21.51 -11.93 18.66
C SER A 101 21.80 -12.38 17.23
N LYS A 102 21.06 -11.88 16.23
CA LYS A 102 21.33 -12.09 14.80
C LYS A 102 22.45 -11.19 14.24
N ILE A 103 22.96 -10.25 15.03
CA ILE A 103 24.00 -9.29 14.65
C ILE A 103 25.16 -9.44 15.66
N THR A 104 26.20 -10.16 15.28
CA THR A 104 27.27 -10.57 16.23
C THR A 104 28.22 -9.45 16.65
N ASP A 105 28.30 -8.36 15.89
CA ASP A 105 29.23 -7.26 16.12
C ASP A 105 28.58 -6.16 16.99
N THR A 106 29.21 -5.79 18.11
CA THR A 106 28.64 -4.85 19.11
C THR A 106 28.78 -3.37 18.75
N GLU A 107 29.88 -2.97 18.08
CA GLU A 107 30.09 -1.57 17.67
C GLU A 107 29.01 -1.09 16.68
N PRO A 108 28.69 -1.83 15.60
CA PRO A 108 27.64 -1.42 14.66
C PRO A 108 26.24 -1.37 15.31
N LEU A 109 25.96 -2.21 16.31
CA LEU A 109 24.71 -2.18 17.08
C LEU A 109 24.56 -0.89 17.89
N THR A 110 25.64 -0.44 18.52
CA THR A 110 25.63 0.82 19.28
C THR A 110 25.35 2.02 18.37
N ALA A 111 25.94 2.03 17.18
CA ALA A 111 25.68 3.06 16.17
C ALA A 111 24.23 3.00 15.66
N LEU A 112 23.71 1.78 15.41
CA LEU A 112 22.34 1.55 14.97
C LEU A 112 21.29 2.06 15.97
N ASN A 113 21.54 1.90 17.27
CA ASN A 113 20.60 2.35 18.31
C ASN A 113 20.48 3.87 18.41
N LYS A 114 21.46 4.60 17.88
CA LYS A 114 21.44 6.07 17.79
C LYS A 114 20.95 6.57 16.43
N ALA A 115 20.72 5.67 15.47
CA ALA A 115 20.38 6.01 14.10
C ALA A 115 18.88 6.00 13.86
N ASP A 116 18.44 6.83 12.92
CA ASP A 116 17.05 6.90 12.49
C ASP A 116 16.71 5.72 11.56
N LYS A 117 16.01 4.73 12.11
CA LYS A 117 15.77 3.46 11.41
C LYS A 117 14.68 3.56 10.34
N GLY A 118 13.78 4.54 10.41
CA GLY A 118 12.68 4.74 9.44
C GLY A 118 13.15 5.11 8.03
N SER A 119 14.44 5.41 7.84
CA SER A 119 15.07 5.61 6.53
C SER A 119 16.02 4.49 6.10
N ILE A 120 16.08 3.38 6.83
CA ILE A 120 16.75 2.16 6.37
C ILE A 120 15.78 1.39 5.46
N ILE A 121 16.26 0.78 4.37
CA ILE A 121 15.43 -0.06 3.51
C ILE A 121 14.80 -1.21 4.31
N ALA A 122 13.47 -1.31 4.26
CA ALA A 122 12.67 -2.35 4.90
C ALA A 122 12.71 -3.70 4.13
N LEU A 123 13.90 -4.27 3.96
CA LEU A 123 14.14 -5.36 3.01
C LEU A 123 13.34 -6.63 3.33
N GLN A 124 13.14 -6.98 4.59
CA GLN A 124 12.34 -8.15 4.97
C GLN A 124 10.86 -7.90 4.69
N GLN A 125 10.36 -6.70 5.00
CA GLN A 125 8.98 -6.32 4.71
C GLN A 125 8.69 -6.32 3.21
N GLU A 126 9.64 -5.84 2.39
CA GLU A 126 9.55 -5.94 0.93
C GLU A 126 9.45 -7.39 0.46
N PHE A 127 10.30 -8.29 0.97
CA PHE A 127 10.24 -9.72 0.60
C PHE A 127 8.97 -10.41 1.09
N HIS A 128 8.44 -10.00 2.25
CA HIS A 128 7.16 -10.48 2.75
C HIS A 128 6.05 -10.18 1.74
N SER A 129 5.85 -8.91 1.37
CA SER A 129 4.85 -8.54 0.36
C SER A 129 5.14 -9.17 -1.01
N HIS A 130 6.41 -9.23 -1.43
CA HIS A 130 6.80 -9.84 -2.71
C HIS A 130 6.40 -11.32 -2.84
N LEU A 131 6.69 -12.09 -1.80
CA LEU A 131 6.40 -13.51 -1.79
C LEU A 131 4.95 -13.80 -1.42
N ALA A 132 4.26 -12.90 -0.71
CA ALA A 132 2.82 -12.99 -0.49
C ALA A 132 2.06 -12.91 -1.82
N LEU A 133 2.43 -11.96 -2.70
CA LEU A 133 1.88 -11.89 -4.06
C LEU A 133 2.14 -13.17 -4.85
N SER A 134 3.38 -13.66 -4.86
CA SER A 134 3.73 -14.94 -5.50
C SER A 134 2.87 -16.09 -5.00
N SER A 135 2.66 -16.17 -3.68
CA SER A 135 1.86 -17.21 -3.03
C SER A 135 0.39 -17.17 -3.49
N ARG A 136 -0.20 -15.98 -3.59
CA ARG A 136 -1.58 -15.79 -4.09
C ARG A 136 -1.71 -16.18 -5.57
N ILE A 137 -0.69 -15.91 -6.39
CA ILE A 137 -0.66 -16.36 -7.78
C ILE A 137 -0.56 -17.88 -7.85
N TYR A 138 0.33 -18.50 -7.07
CA TYR A 138 0.42 -19.96 -6.99
C TYR A 138 -0.89 -20.58 -6.51
N GLN A 139 -1.55 -20.01 -5.52
CA GLN A 139 -2.86 -20.45 -5.06
C GLN A 139 -3.89 -20.47 -6.19
N THR A 140 -3.96 -19.40 -6.97
CA THR A 140 -4.87 -19.31 -8.12
C THR A 140 -4.55 -20.36 -9.17
N VAL A 141 -3.27 -20.46 -9.57
CA VAL A 141 -2.82 -21.41 -10.60
C VAL A 141 -3.06 -22.86 -10.18
N ILE A 142 -2.78 -23.21 -8.93
CA ILE A 142 -2.99 -24.56 -8.40
C ILE A 142 -4.49 -24.86 -8.30
N SER A 143 -5.28 -23.91 -7.79
CA SER A 143 -6.74 -24.08 -7.71
C SER A 143 -7.36 -24.30 -9.09
N ASP A 144 -6.96 -23.52 -10.10
CA ASP A 144 -7.55 -23.60 -11.44
C ASP A 144 -7.19 -24.91 -12.16
N LYS A 145 -6.03 -25.49 -11.83
CA LYS A 145 -5.53 -26.72 -12.46
C LYS A 145 -6.00 -28.00 -11.77
N TYR A 146 -6.10 -28.00 -10.45
CA TYR A 146 -6.25 -29.24 -9.67
C TYR A 146 -7.52 -29.33 -8.83
N ILE A 147 -8.26 -28.22 -8.64
CA ILE A 147 -9.46 -28.21 -7.80
C ILE A 147 -10.70 -28.01 -8.67
N HIS A 148 -11.72 -28.85 -8.47
CA HIS A 148 -12.98 -28.73 -9.21
C HIS A 148 -13.71 -27.43 -8.91
N LYS A 149 -14.40 -26.90 -9.92
CA LYS A 149 -15.20 -25.68 -9.80
C LYS A 149 -16.33 -25.93 -8.79
N GLY A 150 -16.29 -25.24 -7.66
CA GLY A 150 -17.29 -25.37 -6.58
C GLY A 150 -16.79 -26.07 -5.31
N ALA A 151 -15.58 -26.65 -5.30
CA ALA A 151 -15.00 -27.29 -4.12
C ALA A 151 -14.44 -26.27 -3.10
N THR A 152 -15.33 -25.61 -2.36
CA THR A 152 -14.97 -24.51 -1.44
C THR A 152 -14.02 -24.96 -0.32
N GLN A 153 -14.22 -26.15 0.26
CA GLN A 153 -13.37 -26.65 1.33
C GLN A 153 -11.94 -26.94 0.85
N GLU A 154 -11.78 -27.60 -0.31
CA GLU A 154 -10.46 -27.86 -0.87
C GLU A 154 -9.68 -26.58 -1.17
N LYS A 155 -10.36 -25.51 -1.61
CA LYS A 155 -9.75 -24.19 -1.80
C LYS A 155 -9.30 -23.56 -0.48
N ALA A 156 -10.09 -23.71 0.58
CA ALA A 156 -9.72 -23.23 1.91
C ALA A 156 -8.51 -24.00 2.46
N ASP A 157 -8.49 -25.33 2.31
CA ASP A 157 -7.37 -26.18 2.73
C ASP A 157 -6.08 -25.86 1.94
N LEU A 158 -6.19 -25.65 0.63
CA LEU A 158 -5.07 -25.19 -0.20
C LEU A 158 -4.56 -23.83 0.29
N GLN A 159 -5.45 -22.89 0.60
CA GLN A 159 -5.07 -21.59 1.10
C GLN A 159 -4.32 -21.67 2.43
N ALA A 160 -4.77 -22.52 3.35
CA ALA A 160 -4.07 -22.77 4.61
C ALA A 160 -2.66 -23.34 4.36
N LYS A 161 -2.53 -24.34 3.49
CA LYS A 161 -1.23 -24.94 3.11
C LYS A 161 -0.26 -23.94 2.48
N ILE A 162 -0.75 -23.09 1.58
CA ILE A 162 0.07 -22.04 0.94
C ILE A 162 0.45 -20.96 1.95
N THR A 163 -0.43 -20.62 2.89
CA THR A 163 -0.13 -19.68 3.98
C THR A 163 0.99 -20.24 4.88
N THR A 164 0.92 -21.52 5.25
CA THR A 164 1.99 -22.20 5.99
C THR A 164 3.31 -22.20 5.22
N ALA A 165 3.27 -22.52 3.93
CA ALA A 165 4.44 -22.49 3.05
C ALA A 165 5.08 -21.09 2.98
N HIS A 166 4.25 -20.05 2.86
CA HIS A 166 4.70 -18.66 2.84
C HIS A 166 5.41 -18.27 4.14
N LEU A 167 4.82 -18.59 5.31
CA LEU A 167 5.43 -18.29 6.62
C LEU A 167 6.76 -19.04 6.82
N ALA A 168 6.83 -20.31 6.42
CA ALA A 168 8.08 -21.08 6.47
C ALA A 168 9.15 -20.49 5.54
N ALA A 169 8.76 -20.06 4.34
CA ALA A 169 9.65 -19.38 3.41
C ALA A 169 10.18 -18.06 3.99
N MET A 170 9.34 -17.31 4.72
CA MET A 170 9.73 -16.05 5.36
C MET A 170 10.82 -16.22 6.40
N LYS A 171 10.76 -17.27 7.22
CA LYS A 171 11.83 -17.59 8.18
C LYS A 171 13.16 -17.88 7.48
N ARG A 172 13.13 -18.69 6.41
CA ARG A 172 14.34 -19.02 5.62
C ARG A 172 14.92 -17.80 4.88
N VAL A 173 14.07 -16.97 4.28
CA VAL A 173 14.50 -15.72 3.61
C VAL A 173 15.05 -14.73 4.62
N ASN A 174 14.53 -14.70 5.85
CA ASN A 174 15.02 -13.81 6.89
C ASN A 174 16.50 -14.04 7.20
N ASN A 175 16.97 -15.30 7.17
CA ASN A 175 18.39 -15.58 7.37
C ASN A 175 19.27 -14.95 6.28
N LEU A 176 18.80 -14.93 5.02
CA LEU A 176 19.50 -14.25 3.91
C LEU A 176 19.52 -12.73 4.11
N VAL A 177 18.38 -12.16 4.51
CA VAL A 177 18.24 -10.72 4.77
C VAL A 177 19.13 -10.29 5.94
N MET A 178 19.06 -10.99 7.07
CA MET A 178 19.84 -10.65 8.27
C MET A 178 21.34 -10.83 8.05
N THR A 179 21.77 -11.83 7.28
CA THR A 179 23.18 -11.99 6.88
C THR A 179 23.65 -10.81 6.03
N ALA A 180 22.87 -10.42 5.02
CA ALA A 180 23.20 -9.29 4.17
C ALA A 180 23.20 -7.97 4.96
N TYR A 181 22.26 -7.81 5.89
CA TYR A 181 22.14 -6.65 6.75
C TYR A 181 23.31 -6.52 7.72
N ALA A 182 23.67 -7.58 8.45
CA ALA A 182 24.81 -7.56 9.38
C ALA A 182 26.11 -7.16 8.67
N LYS A 183 26.34 -7.70 7.46
CA LYS A 183 27.47 -7.29 6.62
C LYS A 183 27.39 -5.82 6.22
N ALA A 184 26.24 -5.37 5.73
CA ALA A 184 26.04 -4.00 5.29
C ALA A 184 26.19 -2.98 6.44
N LEU A 185 25.75 -3.35 7.65
CA LEU A 185 25.85 -2.55 8.86
C LEU A 185 27.32 -2.32 9.22
N LYS A 186 28.12 -3.39 9.25
CA LYS A 186 29.57 -3.33 9.47
C LYS A 186 30.27 -2.45 8.44
N ASP A 187 29.96 -2.65 7.15
CA ASP A 187 30.57 -1.87 6.07
C ASP A 187 30.17 -0.39 6.12
N SER A 188 29.09 -0.04 6.79
CA SER A 188 28.53 1.32 6.86
C SER A 188 28.95 2.10 8.11
N LEU A 189 29.70 1.46 9.02
CA LEU A 189 30.25 2.13 10.20
C LEU A 189 31.37 3.11 9.81
N GLN A 190 31.30 4.33 10.32
CA GLN A 190 32.32 5.35 10.14
C GLN A 190 33.32 5.35 11.31
N LYS A 191 34.49 5.99 11.11
CA LYS A 191 35.55 6.09 12.14
C LYS A 191 35.15 6.80 13.45
N ASN A 192 33.99 7.45 13.47
CA ASN A 192 33.44 8.21 14.60
C ASN A 192 32.22 7.50 15.23
N ASP A 193 32.10 6.20 15.03
CA ASP A 193 30.98 5.37 15.50
C ASP A 193 29.59 5.83 15.04
N LYS A 194 29.54 6.60 13.93
CA LYS A 194 28.28 6.95 13.25
C LYS A 194 28.00 5.99 12.11
N LEU A 195 26.71 5.69 11.93
CA LEU A 195 26.24 4.86 10.84
C LEU A 195 25.97 5.69 9.59
N ASN A 196 26.55 5.32 8.45
CA ASN A 196 26.23 5.91 7.17
C ASN A 196 25.02 5.19 6.53
N ILE A 197 23.82 5.73 6.75
CA ILE A 197 22.56 5.15 6.24
C ILE A 197 22.51 5.08 4.72
N ALA A 198 23.03 6.07 4.00
CA ALA A 198 23.10 6.05 2.55
C ALA A 198 23.93 4.86 2.03
N LYS A 199 25.10 4.59 2.64
CA LYS A 199 25.95 3.44 2.29
C LYS A 199 25.27 2.12 2.63
N LEU A 200 24.59 2.04 3.77
CA LEU A 200 23.81 0.88 4.21
C LEU A 200 22.71 0.56 3.19
N ASN A 201 21.94 1.57 2.78
CA ASN A 201 20.85 1.39 1.81
C ASN A 201 21.36 0.98 0.42
N VAL A 202 22.51 1.48 -0.04
CA VAL A 202 23.12 1.00 -1.28
C VAL A 202 23.49 -0.48 -1.21
N ALA A 203 23.97 -0.96 -0.05
CA ALA A 203 24.26 -2.38 0.15
C ALA A 203 22.98 -3.22 0.22
N LEU A 204 21.92 -2.73 0.88
CA LEU A 204 20.61 -3.41 0.94
C LEU A 204 19.91 -3.44 -0.44
N ASP A 205 19.98 -2.39 -1.25
CA ASP A 205 19.47 -2.39 -2.64
C ASP A 205 20.20 -3.43 -3.52
N LYS A 206 21.52 -3.62 -3.30
CA LYS A 206 22.26 -4.72 -3.95
C LYS A 206 21.81 -6.09 -3.44
N ALA A 207 21.62 -6.23 -2.13
CA ALA A 207 21.16 -7.47 -1.50
C ALA A 207 19.79 -7.90 -2.03
N ARG A 208 18.87 -6.95 -2.19
CA ARG A 208 17.54 -7.13 -2.83
C ARG A 208 17.64 -7.93 -4.12
N LYS A 209 18.51 -7.51 -5.04
CA LYS A 209 18.74 -8.21 -6.31
C LYS A 209 19.31 -9.62 -6.12
N SER A 210 20.26 -9.81 -5.22
CA SER A 210 20.90 -11.12 -5.01
C SER A 210 20.03 -12.14 -4.27
N ILE A 211 19.13 -11.67 -3.39
CA ILE A 211 18.27 -12.53 -2.57
C ILE A 211 17.04 -12.97 -3.35
N ALA A 212 16.52 -12.14 -4.26
CA ALA A 212 15.24 -12.40 -4.93
C ALA A 212 15.15 -13.77 -5.63
N PRO A 213 16.14 -14.23 -6.42
CA PRO A 213 16.10 -15.58 -6.98
C PRO A 213 16.01 -16.68 -5.90
N GLN A 214 16.83 -16.58 -4.86
CA GLN A 214 16.85 -17.56 -3.78
C GLN A 214 15.53 -17.58 -3.01
N ALA A 215 14.93 -16.41 -2.77
CA ALA A 215 13.66 -16.27 -2.08
C ALA A 215 12.52 -16.99 -2.82
N HIS A 216 12.47 -16.88 -4.14
CA HIS A 216 11.50 -17.59 -4.97
C HIS A 216 11.75 -19.10 -5.05
N SER A 217 13.01 -19.55 -5.11
CA SER A 217 13.33 -20.99 -4.96
C SER A 217 12.88 -21.52 -3.60
N ILE A 218 13.13 -20.78 -2.52
CA ILE A 218 12.69 -21.14 -1.17
C ILE A 218 11.16 -21.29 -1.13
N LEU A 219 10.42 -20.28 -1.63
CA LEU A 219 8.95 -20.32 -1.65
C LEU A 219 8.43 -21.52 -2.45
N MET A 220 8.99 -21.76 -3.63
CA MET A 220 8.64 -22.91 -4.47
C MET A 220 8.84 -24.23 -3.71
N GLN A 221 9.98 -24.42 -3.06
CA GLN A 221 10.26 -25.62 -2.26
C GLN A 221 9.27 -25.80 -1.12
N GLU A 222 8.93 -24.73 -0.39
CA GLU A 222 7.95 -24.80 0.70
C GLU A 222 6.53 -25.10 0.18
N ILE A 223 6.17 -24.61 -1.01
CA ILE A 223 4.89 -24.98 -1.65
C ILE A 223 4.86 -26.47 -1.97
N ILE A 224 5.92 -27.05 -2.55
CA ILE A 224 5.97 -28.49 -2.82
C ILE A 224 5.84 -29.29 -1.51
N LYS A 225 6.57 -28.90 -0.46
CA LYS A 225 6.51 -29.58 0.84
C LYS A 225 5.13 -29.59 1.47
N ASN A 226 4.35 -28.52 1.29
CA ASN A 226 3.04 -28.38 1.93
C ASN A 226 1.87 -28.85 1.05
N THR A 227 2.04 -28.89 -0.27
CA THR A 227 0.95 -29.20 -1.22
C THR A 227 1.20 -30.45 -2.05
N GLY A 228 2.45 -30.89 -2.20
CA GLY A 228 2.87 -31.94 -3.13
C GLY A 228 2.81 -31.54 -4.61
N VAL A 229 2.49 -30.27 -4.92
CA VAL A 229 2.28 -29.81 -6.28
C VAL A 229 3.59 -29.30 -6.88
N VAL A 230 3.93 -29.81 -8.05
CA VAL A 230 5.04 -29.32 -8.88
C VAL A 230 4.45 -28.65 -10.12
N LEU A 231 4.88 -27.42 -10.40
CA LEU A 231 4.42 -26.63 -11.54
C LEU A 231 5.48 -26.59 -12.65
N THR A 232 5.00 -26.35 -13.87
CA THR A 232 5.81 -26.12 -15.06
C THR A 232 5.77 -24.65 -15.47
N LYS A 233 6.67 -24.23 -16.35
CA LYS A 233 6.65 -22.87 -16.93
C LYS A 233 5.34 -22.53 -17.64
N ASN A 234 4.71 -23.52 -18.28
CA ASN A 234 3.43 -23.36 -18.97
C ASN A 234 2.28 -23.13 -18.00
N ASP A 235 2.33 -23.70 -16.80
CA ASP A 235 1.33 -23.43 -15.75
C ASP A 235 1.36 -21.96 -15.31
N LEU A 236 2.50 -21.29 -15.45
CA LEU A 236 2.71 -19.89 -15.09
C LEU A 236 2.63 -18.92 -16.28
N LYS A 237 2.07 -19.35 -17.42
CA LYS A 237 1.97 -18.49 -18.61
C LYS A 237 1.21 -17.18 -18.34
N ASP A 238 0.15 -17.25 -17.51
CA ASP A 238 -0.73 -16.14 -17.18
C ASP A 238 -0.33 -15.41 -15.86
N ALA A 239 0.79 -15.81 -15.23
CA ALA A 239 1.23 -15.26 -13.94
C ALA A 239 1.37 -13.74 -13.97
N LYS A 240 1.83 -13.15 -15.09
CA LYS A 240 1.93 -11.69 -15.25
C LYS A 240 0.56 -11.01 -15.14
N LYS A 241 -0.45 -11.51 -15.86
CA LYS A 241 -1.80 -10.94 -15.88
C LYS A 241 -2.48 -11.08 -14.51
N LEU A 242 -2.27 -12.21 -13.84
CA LEU A 242 -2.75 -12.44 -12.47
C LEU A 242 -2.08 -11.48 -11.48
N ALA A 243 -0.75 -11.37 -11.53
CA ALA A 243 0.03 -10.51 -10.67
C ALA A 243 -0.30 -9.02 -10.85
N GLU A 244 -0.60 -8.59 -12.08
CA GLU A 244 -1.02 -7.22 -12.33
C GLU A 244 -2.35 -6.91 -11.65
N LYS A 245 -3.27 -7.87 -11.50
CA LYS A 245 -4.61 -7.63 -10.90
C LYS A 245 -4.70 -7.92 -9.40
N THR A 246 -3.73 -8.64 -8.85
CA THR A 246 -3.76 -9.16 -7.48
C THR A 246 -2.88 -8.31 -6.57
N THR A 247 -3.42 -7.86 -5.44
CA THR A 247 -2.63 -7.20 -4.39
C THR A 247 -1.77 -8.21 -3.64
N ALA A 248 -0.59 -7.77 -3.18
CA ALA A 248 0.28 -8.58 -2.33
C ALA A 248 -0.39 -8.90 -0.99
N THR A 249 -1.03 -7.90 -0.37
CA THR A 249 -1.85 -8.10 0.82
C THR A 249 -3.23 -7.45 0.66
N PRO A 250 -4.31 -8.24 0.80
CA PRO A 250 -5.65 -7.69 0.89
C PRO A 250 -5.97 -7.18 2.30
N ASN A 251 -5.14 -7.51 3.29
CA ASN A 251 -5.35 -7.17 4.69
C ASN A 251 -5.18 -5.67 4.92
N ASP A 252 -5.80 -5.17 5.98
CA ASP A 252 -5.36 -3.90 6.59
C ASP A 252 -3.93 -4.06 7.11
N VAL A 253 -3.16 -2.97 7.12
CA VAL A 253 -1.80 -2.95 7.63
C VAL A 253 -1.67 -1.89 8.71
N LEU A 254 -1.37 -2.32 9.94
CA LEU A 254 -1.06 -1.44 11.05
C LEU A 254 0.46 -1.28 11.16
N HIS A 255 0.97 -0.07 11.04
CA HIS A 255 2.38 0.25 11.19
C HIS A 255 2.61 1.13 12.40
N THR A 256 3.49 0.72 13.31
CA THR A 256 3.89 1.51 14.48
C THR A 256 5.28 2.08 14.29
N ASP A 257 5.52 3.36 14.54
CA ASP A 257 6.85 3.95 14.51
C ASP A 257 7.12 4.67 15.83
N SER A 258 7.99 4.06 16.65
CA SER A 258 8.31 4.59 17.98
C SER A 258 9.23 5.82 17.92
N GLY A 259 9.98 6.00 16.81
CA GLY A 259 10.86 7.15 16.61
C GLY A 259 10.08 8.40 16.22
N LEU A 260 8.99 8.25 15.46
CA LEU A 260 8.05 9.32 15.13
C LEU A 260 6.85 9.39 16.09
N GLY A 261 6.70 8.46 17.02
CA GLY A 261 5.55 8.42 17.94
C GLY A 261 4.20 8.29 17.23
N ILE A 262 4.14 7.59 16.09
CA ILE A 262 2.91 7.45 15.29
C ILE A 262 2.55 5.99 15.04
N ALA A 263 1.24 5.72 15.03
CA ALA A 263 0.66 4.48 14.53
C ALA A 263 -0.22 4.82 13.33
N THR A 264 -0.02 4.13 12.21
CA THR A 264 -0.84 4.32 11.01
C THR A 264 -1.47 3.00 10.56
N LEU A 265 -2.80 2.97 10.51
CA LEU A 265 -3.58 1.91 9.87
C LEU A 265 -3.80 2.27 8.40
N VAL A 266 -3.38 1.39 7.50
CA VAL A 266 -3.57 1.48 6.06
C VAL A 266 -4.58 0.42 5.65
N MET A 267 -5.73 0.85 5.13
CA MET A 267 -6.79 -0.08 4.78
C MET A 267 -6.39 -1.03 3.63
N GLY A 268 -6.91 -2.24 3.70
CA GLY A 268 -6.79 -3.31 2.72
C GLY A 268 -7.46 -3.00 1.39
N SER A 269 -6.98 -3.65 0.32
CA SER A 269 -7.63 -3.65 -1.00
C SER A 269 -7.36 -4.97 -1.69
N ASP A 270 -8.39 -5.57 -2.29
CA ASP A 270 -8.27 -6.79 -3.08
C ASP A 270 -7.74 -6.53 -4.49
N CYS A 271 -7.81 -5.29 -4.97
CA CYS A 271 -7.44 -4.93 -6.33
C CYS A 271 -6.30 -3.90 -6.38
N THR A 272 -5.51 -3.97 -7.45
CA THR A 272 -4.38 -3.06 -7.71
C THR A 272 -4.81 -1.89 -8.59
N ALA A 273 -3.93 -0.89 -8.69
CA ALA A 273 -4.03 0.22 -9.66
C ALA A 273 -4.11 -0.18 -11.15
N HIS A 274 -3.81 -1.44 -11.49
CA HIS A 274 -3.93 -1.96 -12.85
C HIS A 274 -5.30 -2.57 -13.11
N ASN A 275 -6.11 -2.83 -12.07
CA ASN A 275 -7.49 -3.28 -12.23
C ASN A 275 -8.43 -2.09 -12.47
N ARG A 276 -8.28 -1.44 -13.64
CA ARG A 276 -9.08 -0.28 -14.05
C ARG A 276 -10.31 -0.72 -14.82
N GLU A 277 -11.30 -1.23 -14.11
CA GLU A 277 -12.59 -1.57 -14.67
C GLU A 277 -13.52 -0.35 -14.64
N ARG A 278 -14.55 -0.36 -15.51
CA ARG A 278 -15.66 0.60 -15.42
C ARG A 278 -16.50 0.31 -14.17
N GLY A 279 -17.16 1.34 -13.65
CA GLY A 279 -18.07 1.26 -12.50
C GLY A 279 -17.41 1.66 -11.19
N GLU A 280 -17.97 1.16 -10.08
CA GLU A 280 -17.68 1.66 -8.73
C GLU A 280 -16.33 1.18 -8.14
N LYS A 281 -15.65 0.24 -8.80
CA LYS A 281 -14.41 -0.35 -8.28
C LYS A 281 -13.24 0.62 -8.40
N VAL A 282 -12.63 0.95 -7.27
CA VAL A 282 -11.38 1.72 -7.18
C VAL A 282 -10.43 0.99 -6.22
N ALA A 283 -9.15 0.92 -6.58
CA ALA A 283 -8.10 0.41 -5.68
C ALA A 283 -7.71 1.50 -4.66
N ASP A 284 -8.66 1.87 -3.81
CA ASP A 284 -8.47 2.88 -2.78
C ASP A 284 -7.94 2.27 -1.48
N ARG A 285 -7.20 3.08 -0.73
CA ARG A 285 -6.74 2.76 0.62
C ARG A 285 -6.86 3.98 1.51
N GLN A 286 -7.62 3.89 2.59
CA GLN A 286 -7.67 4.94 3.61
C GLN A 286 -6.46 4.82 4.55
N LEU A 287 -5.90 5.97 4.93
CA LEU A 287 -4.81 6.11 5.90
C LEU A 287 -5.37 6.73 7.18
N ILE A 288 -5.14 6.10 8.31
CA ILE A 288 -5.61 6.54 9.62
C ILE A 288 -4.40 6.60 10.55
N THR A 289 -4.04 7.80 11.00
CA THR A 289 -2.87 8.03 11.86
C THR A 289 -3.30 8.48 13.24
N HIS A 290 -2.68 7.88 14.26
CA HIS A 290 -2.82 8.18 15.68
C HIS A 290 -1.43 8.22 16.34
N PHE A 291 -1.36 8.60 17.61
CA PHE A 291 -0.09 8.76 18.31
C PHE A 291 0.22 7.59 19.22
N ILE A 292 1.48 7.18 19.27
CA ILE A 292 1.99 6.12 20.14
C ILE A 292 2.60 6.74 21.39
N GLY A 293 2.22 6.23 22.55
CA GLY A 293 2.78 6.62 23.83
C GLY A 293 4.22 6.12 24.03
N ASN A 294 4.88 6.66 25.06
CA ASN A 294 6.28 6.33 25.35
C ASN A 294 6.53 4.85 25.68
N ASP A 295 5.48 4.12 26.09
CA ASP A 295 5.48 2.68 26.37
C ASP A 295 5.42 1.80 25.11
N ASN A 296 5.30 2.40 23.92
CA ASN A 296 5.22 1.71 22.63
C ASN A 296 4.02 0.76 22.48
N VAL A 297 3.00 0.93 23.32
CA VAL A 297 1.79 0.10 23.33
C VAL A 297 0.53 0.96 23.38
N SER A 298 0.54 2.03 24.15
CA SER A 298 -0.58 2.96 24.26
C SER A 298 -0.77 3.72 22.94
N ILE A 299 -2.00 3.79 22.42
CA ILE A 299 -2.33 4.61 21.25
C ILE A 299 -3.40 5.63 21.63
N THR A 300 -3.10 6.90 21.42
CA THR A 300 -4.03 8.01 21.66
C THR A 300 -4.57 8.58 20.34
N PRO A 301 -5.85 8.95 20.29
CA PRO A 301 -6.46 9.48 19.08
C PRO A 301 -5.78 10.77 18.62
N HIS A 302 -5.75 10.97 17.31
CA HIS A 302 -5.27 12.22 16.74
C HIS A 302 -6.23 13.36 17.13
N GLU A 303 -5.71 14.47 17.67
CA GLU A 303 -6.55 15.59 18.14
C GLU A 303 -7.37 16.23 17.00
N ASN A 304 -6.83 16.13 15.78
CA ASN A 304 -7.40 16.66 14.56
C ASN A 304 -7.64 15.54 13.52
N PRO A 305 -8.58 14.61 13.74
CA PRO A 305 -8.76 13.49 12.83
C PRO A 305 -9.16 13.95 11.43
N ARG A 306 -8.66 13.24 10.42
CA ARG A 306 -8.91 13.51 9.00
C ARG A 306 -9.18 12.22 8.25
N ILE A 307 -9.94 12.30 7.16
CA ILE A 307 -10.14 11.19 6.22
C ILE A 307 -9.15 11.37 5.07
N GLN A 308 -8.14 10.52 5.01
CA GLN A 308 -7.11 10.57 3.97
C GLN A 308 -7.17 9.30 3.14
N ILE A 309 -7.48 9.41 1.85
CA ILE A 309 -7.60 8.28 0.93
C ILE A 309 -6.51 8.38 -0.13
N ARG A 310 -5.86 7.25 -0.42
CA ARG A 310 -4.97 7.12 -1.57
C ARG A 310 -5.70 6.37 -2.67
N THR A 311 -5.65 6.87 -3.90
CA THR A 311 -6.18 6.16 -5.07
C THR A 311 -5.16 6.15 -6.20
N PRO A 312 -5.16 5.13 -7.09
CA PRO A 312 -4.63 5.34 -8.42
C PRO A 312 -5.49 6.38 -9.16
N SER A 313 -4.95 6.96 -10.22
CA SER A 313 -5.75 7.74 -11.17
C SER A 313 -7.03 6.99 -11.56
N ILE A 314 -8.17 7.55 -11.20
CA ILE A 314 -9.50 6.94 -11.36
C ILE A 314 -9.99 6.92 -12.82
N ALA A 315 -9.44 7.78 -13.68
CA ALA A 315 -9.72 7.78 -15.11
C ALA A 315 -9.19 6.51 -15.82
N LEU A 316 -10.02 5.98 -16.71
CA LEU A 316 -9.71 4.87 -17.61
C LEU A 316 -8.65 5.27 -18.65
N LYS A 317 -7.98 4.25 -19.19
CA LYS A 317 -6.88 4.39 -20.17
C LYS A 317 -7.06 3.47 -21.38
N ASP A 318 -8.31 3.17 -21.72
CA ASP A 318 -8.67 2.36 -22.87
C ASP A 318 -9.30 3.25 -23.96
N ASN A 319 -9.65 2.65 -25.11
CA ASN A 319 -10.29 3.34 -26.23
C ASN A 319 -11.78 3.64 -25.94
N THR A 320 -12.14 3.87 -24.68
CA THR A 320 -13.49 4.27 -24.27
C THR A 320 -13.78 5.68 -24.77
N PRO A 321 -14.99 5.95 -25.32
CA PRO A 321 -15.39 7.30 -25.67
C PRO A 321 -15.29 8.24 -24.46
N GLU A 322 -14.78 9.46 -24.67
CA GLU A 322 -14.49 10.42 -23.60
C GLU A 322 -15.66 10.62 -22.63
N LYS A 323 -16.89 10.81 -23.14
CA LYS A 323 -18.11 10.95 -22.32
C LYS A 323 -18.26 9.80 -21.31
N ALA A 324 -18.02 8.57 -21.74
CA ALA A 324 -18.11 7.41 -20.87
C ALA A 324 -16.98 7.34 -19.83
N ILE A 325 -15.81 7.93 -20.10
CA ILE A 325 -14.74 8.07 -19.10
C ILE A 325 -15.12 9.11 -18.05
N ILE A 326 -15.68 10.25 -18.46
CA ILE A 326 -16.15 11.31 -17.57
C ILE A 326 -17.25 10.77 -16.64
N ASP A 327 -18.19 10.01 -17.18
CA ASP A 327 -19.27 9.38 -16.41
C ASP A 327 -18.74 8.37 -15.39
N ASP A 328 -17.78 7.55 -15.83
CA ASP A 328 -17.11 6.58 -14.97
C ASP A 328 -16.34 7.24 -13.81
N VAL A 329 -15.63 8.35 -14.08
CA VAL A 329 -14.98 9.15 -13.02
C VAL A 329 -16.02 9.63 -12.00
N ALA A 330 -17.15 10.19 -12.45
CA ALA A 330 -18.18 10.68 -11.55
C ALA A 330 -18.79 9.56 -10.68
N LEU A 331 -19.02 8.38 -11.26
CA LEU A 331 -19.47 7.18 -10.55
C LEU A 331 -18.46 6.73 -9.50
N LYS A 332 -17.17 6.72 -9.83
CA LYS A 332 -16.09 6.36 -8.90
C LYS A 332 -15.97 7.34 -7.74
N LEU A 333 -16.12 8.64 -7.99
CA LEU A 333 -16.15 9.65 -6.93
C LEU A 333 -17.32 9.43 -5.97
N GLU A 334 -18.51 9.09 -6.46
CA GLU A 334 -19.65 8.76 -5.60
C GLU A 334 -19.45 7.45 -4.82
N ALA A 335 -18.85 6.44 -5.44
CA ALA A 335 -18.51 5.19 -4.77
C ALA A 335 -17.54 5.44 -3.60
N LEU A 336 -16.50 6.25 -3.82
CA LEU A 336 -15.55 6.64 -2.77
C LEU A 336 -16.23 7.46 -1.67
N ARG A 337 -17.09 8.42 -2.03
CA ARG A 337 -17.87 9.21 -1.06
C ARG A 337 -18.72 8.32 -0.17
N LYS A 338 -19.47 7.39 -0.74
CA LYS A 338 -20.30 6.42 0.01
C LYS A 338 -19.46 5.50 0.88
N LYS A 339 -18.37 4.94 0.33
CA LYS A 339 -17.51 3.97 1.02
C LYS A 339 -16.86 4.55 2.27
N HIS A 340 -16.41 5.81 2.21
CA HIS A 340 -15.66 6.46 3.29
C HIS A 340 -16.45 7.57 4.00
N ASN A 341 -17.74 7.72 3.69
CA ASN A 341 -18.60 8.77 4.22
C ASN A 341 -17.98 10.18 4.10
N LEU A 342 -17.49 10.52 2.90
CA LEU A 342 -16.78 11.78 2.69
C LEU A 342 -17.74 12.98 2.79
N PRO A 343 -17.39 14.04 3.56
CA PRO A 343 -18.00 15.36 3.42
C PRO A 343 -17.47 16.03 2.14
N ASN A 344 -17.57 17.36 2.00
CA ASN A 344 -16.78 18.07 0.99
C ASN A 344 -15.30 17.64 1.07
N PHE A 345 -14.70 17.31 -0.07
CA PHE A 345 -13.39 16.71 -0.12
C PHE A 345 -12.54 17.26 -1.28
N VAL A 346 -11.22 17.24 -1.08
CA VAL A 346 -10.26 17.66 -2.11
C VAL A 346 -9.66 16.43 -2.78
N TYR A 347 -9.75 16.37 -4.11
CA TYR A 347 -9.03 15.42 -4.94
C TYR A 347 -7.68 16.03 -5.34
N ASN A 348 -6.63 15.70 -4.58
CA ASN A 348 -5.26 16.08 -4.83
C ASN A 348 -4.69 15.23 -5.98
N LEU A 349 -4.76 15.76 -7.20
CA LEU A 349 -4.25 15.10 -8.40
C LEU A 349 -2.77 15.45 -8.61
N LEU A 350 -1.89 14.48 -8.34
CA LEU A 350 -0.43 14.64 -8.34
C LEU A 350 0.21 14.47 -9.73
N THR A 351 -0.59 14.53 -10.80
CA THR A 351 -0.17 14.17 -12.17
C THR A 351 0.19 15.42 -12.97
N ALA A 352 1.15 15.30 -13.89
CA ALA A 352 1.54 16.41 -14.76
C ALA A 352 0.51 16.61 -15.89
N PHE A 353 0.48 17.79 -16.48
CA PHE A 353 -0.28 18.10 -17.69
C PHE A 353 0.60 18.90 -18.66
N ASN A 354 0.23 18.90 -19.94
CA ASN A 354 0.96 19.46 -21.07
C ASN A 354 2.43 19.06 -21.13
N VAL A 355 2.71 17.75 -21.16
CA VAL A 355 4.09 17.25 -21.21
C VAL A 355 4.46 16.90 -22.66
N SER A 356 5.11 17.81 -23.37
CA SER A 356 5.57 17.61 -24.76
C SER A 356 6.38 16.30 -24.92
N GLY A 357 6.08 15.53 -25.97
CA GLY A 357 6.70 14.22 -26.24
C GLY A 357 6.28 13.07 -25.31
N ILE A 358 5.74 13.34 -24.11
CA ILE A 358 5.20 12.31 -23.20
C ILE A 358 3.70 12.11 -23.43
N ASP A 359 2.93 13.17 -23.66
CA ASP A 359 1.50 13.08 -23.98
C ASP A 359 1.23 12.61 -25.41
N GLU A 360 2.21 12.74 -26.31
CA GLU A 360 2.19 12.15 -27.67
C GLU A 360 2.46 10.63 -27.63
N SER A 361 3.02 10.14 -26.54
CA SER A 361 3.18 8.71 -26.26
C SER A 361 1.97 8.18 -25.47
N LYS A 362 1.86 6.86 -25.30
CA LYS A 362 0.78 6.14 -24.55
C LYS A 362 0.59 6.59 -23.08
N ASN A 363 1.24 7.67 -22.62
CA ASN A 363 1.21 8.13 -21.24
C ASN A 363 -0.03 9.01 -20.91
N LEU A 364 -0.67 9.69 -21.87
CA LEU A 364 -2.00 10.33 -21.75
C LEU A 364 -2.27 11.06 -20.40
N GLN A 365 -1.29 11.80 -19.86
CA GLN A 365 -1.43 12.40 -18.52
C GLN A 365 -2.39 13.60 -18.56
N THR A 366 -2.26 14.44 -19.58
CA THR A 366 -3.15 15.57 -19.83
C THR A 366 -4.61 15.13 -20.03
N GLN A 367 -4.83 14.08 -20.81
CA GLN A 367 -6.17 13.51 -21.00
C GLN A 367 -6.75 12.99 -19.69
N SER A 368 -5.93 12.31 -18.87
CA SER A 368 -6.37 11.85 -17.56
C SER A 368 -6.74 13.00 -16.62
N ALA A 369 -5.99 14.10 -16.62
CA ALA A 369 -6.29 15.28 -15.82
C ALA A 369 -7.62 15.92 -16.27
N ARG A 370 -7.80 16.08 -17.59
CA ARG A 370 -9.04 16.56 -18.20
C ARG A 370 -10.25 15.70 -17.81
N HIS A 371 -10.17 14.38 -17.95
CA HIS A 371 -11.28 13.49 -17.61
C HIS A 371 -11.62 13.52 -16.12
N ILE A 372 -10.62 13.61 -15.23
CA ILE A 372 -10.85 13.71 -13.78
C ILE A 372 -11.55 15.02 -13.43
N LEU A 373 -11.11 16.13 -14.02
CA LEU A 373 -11.68 17.46 -13.84
C LEU A 373 -13.15 17.52 -14.27
N LEU A 374 -13.42 17.11 -15.52
CA LEU A 374 -14.78 17.07 -16.07
C LEU A 374 -15.68 16.09 -15.32
N GLY A 375 -15.14 14.94 -14.90
CA GLY A 375 -15.86 13.97 -14.07
C GLY A 375 -16.19 14.53 -12.68
N ALA A 376 -15.34 15.37 -12.10
CA ALA A 376 -15.62 16.05 -10.84
C ALA A 376 -16.72 17.11 -11.00
N HIS A 377 -16.77 17.86 -12.11
CA HIS A 377 -17.91 18.73 -12.42
C HIS A 377 -19.20 17.93 -12.53
N LYS A 378 -19.20 16.84 -13.31
CA LYS A 378 -20.38 15.96 -13.45
C LYS A 378 -20.82 15.41 -12.10
N TYR A 379 -19.88 14.97 -11.27
CA TYR A 379 -20.14 14.51 -9.92
C TYR A 379 -20.82 15.60 -9.07
N ASN A 380 -20.26 16.80 -9.02
CA ASN A 380 -20.80 17.91 -8.24
C ASN A 380 -22.18 18.36 -8.71
N MET A 381 -22.38 18.44 -10.03
CA MET A 381 -23.69 18.70 -10.64
C MET A 381 -24.73 17.67 -10.17
N ASN A 382 -24.37 16.38 -10.18
CA ASN A 382 -25.25 15.31 -9.68
C ASN A 382 -25.56 15.46 -8.18
N GLN A 383 -24.60 15.87 -7.35
CA GLN A 383 -24.84 16.09 -5.91
C GLN A 383 -25.82 17.23 -5.64
N ILE A 384 -25.73 18.31 -6.40
CA ILE A 384 -26.60 19.49 -6.26
C ILE A 384 -28.01 19.22 -6.78
N ASN A 385 -28.13 18.45 -7.86
CA ASN A 385 -29.42 18.17 -8.51
C ASN A 385 -30.19 17.00 -7.89
N ASN A 386 -29.52 16.11 -7.15
CA ASN A 386 -30.15 14.96 -6.52
C ASN A 386 -30.90 15.37 -5.24
N SER A 387 -32.23 15.13 -5.21
CA SER A 387 -33.10 15.49 -4.08
C SER A 387 -32.67 14.89 -2.74
N ASN A 388 -31.95 13.76 -2.74
CA ASN A 388 -31.48 13.11 -1.51
C ASN A 388 -30.23 13.77 -0.91
N THR A 389 -29.49 14.54 -1.69
CA THR A 389 -28.24 15.22 -1.27
C THR A 389 -28.31 16.73 -1.41
N LYS A 390 -29.39 17.27 -1.99
CA LYS A 390 -29.56 18.68 -2.31
C LYS A 390 -29.38 19.62 -1.12
N ASP A 391 -29.82 19.20 0.07
CA ASP A 391 -29.75 20.03 1.28
C ASP A 391 -28.36 20.04 1.92
N ASN A 392 -27.49 19.08 1.59
CA ASN A 392 -26.11 19.03 2.07
C ASN A 392 -25.21 18.26 1.07
N PRO A 393 -24.91 18.84 -0.10
CA PRO A 393 -24.16 18.15 -1.14
C PRO A 393 -22.69 18.00 -0.72
N ALA A 394 -22.14 16.80 -0.88
CA ALA A 394 -20.71 16.54 -0.69
C ALA A 394 -19.96 16.77 -2.01
N LEU A 395 -19.31 17.92 -2.13
CA LEU A 395 -18.63 18.35 -3.35
C LEU A 395 -17.17 17.90 -3.37
N CYS A 396 -16.69 17.61 -4.58
CA CYS A 396 -15.30 17.28 -4.92
C CYS A 396 -14.61 18.51 -5.54
N PHE A 397 -13.52 18.96 -4.93
CA PHE A 397 -12.66 20.03 -5.47
C PHE A 397 -11.34 19.44 -5.97
N VAL A 398 -10.97 19.68 -7.23
CA VAL A 398 -9.78 19.09 -7.84
C VAL A 398 -8.59 20.03 -7.71
N GLN A 399 -7.54 19.59 -7.02
CA GLN A 399 -6.25 20.28 -6.92
C GLN A 399 -5.20 19.57 -7.78
N ASN A 400 -5.03 20.02 -9.02
CA ASN A 400 -4.06 19.43 -9.97
C ASN A 400 -2.70 20.14 -9.92
N ILE A 401 -1.94 19.90 -8.85
CA ILE A 401 -0.56 20.40 -8.70
C ILE A 401 0.41 19.23 -8.86
N SER A 402 1.15 19.23 -9.98
CA SER A 402 2.11 18.20 -10.35
C SER A 402 3.34 18.20 -9.44
N VAL A 403 3.68 17.03 -8.88
CA VAL A 403 4.83 16.89 -7.97
C VAL A 403 6.11 16.37 -8.65
N ASN A 404 6.08 16.15 -9.97
CA ASN A 404 7.24 15.61 -10.69
C ASN A 404 8.23 16.68 -11.14
N GLY A 405 7.82 17.95 -11.14
CA GLY A 405 8.59 19.04 -11.71
C GLY A 405 8.70 18.98 -13.24
N PHE A 406 7.71 18.36 -13.91
CA PHE A 406 7.55 18.35 -15.36
C PHE A 406 6.14 18.81 -15.73
N GLY A 407 5.98 19.16 -17.01
CA GLY A 407 4.74 19.71 -17.56
C GLY A 407 4.60 21.19 -17.26
N ASP A 408 3.43 21.72 -17.59
CA ASP A 408 3.11 23.11 -17.29
C ASP A 408 2.86 23.32 -15.79
N THR A 409 3.16 24.52 -15.32
CA THR A 409 2.71 25.00 -14.01
C THR A 409 1.31 25.59 -14.12
N LEU A 410 0.59 25.72 -13.01
CA LEU A 410 -0.66 26.48 -12.98
C LEU A 410 -0.39 27.96 -13.32
N ALA A 411 -1.30 28.58 -14.06
CA ALA A 411 -1.31 30.00 -14.40
C ALA A 411 -2.63 30.39 -15.06
N TYR A 412 -3.03 31.65 -14.88
CA TYR A 412 -4.10 32.30 -15.63
C TYR A 412 -3.55 32.99 -16.89
N ASP A 413 -4.46 33.39 -17.78
CA ASP A 413 -4.16 34.24 -18.95
C ASP A 413 -3.13 33.60 -19.92
N THR A 414 -3.15 32.27 -20.03
CA THR A 414 -2.20 31.50 -20.85
C THR A 414 -2.72 31.23 -22.26
N GLY A 415 -4.03 31.40 -22.49
CA GLY A 415 -4.70 31.02 -23.73
C GLY A 415 -4.88 29.50 -23.89
N ASP A 416 -4.57 28.72 -22.85
CA ASP A 416 -4.83 27.28 -22.79
C ASP A 416 -6.03 27.04 -21.86
N PRO A 417 -7.20 26.68 -22.42
CA PRO A 417 -8.41 26.46 -21.64
C PRO A 417 -8.29 25.46 -20.50
N LEU A 418 -7.55 24.36 -20.72
CA LEU A 418 -7.40 23.34 -19.68
C LEU A 418 -6.50 23.86 -18.56
N ARG A 419 -5.41 24.54 -18.90
CA ARG A 419 -4.50 25.13 -17.91
C ARG A 419 -5.21 26.17 -17.04
N GLU A 420 -6.03 27.03 -17.65
CA GLU A 420 -6.81 28.03 -16.93
C GLU A 420 -7.86 27.39 -16.02
N GLU A 421 -8.54 26.33 -16.47
CA GLU A 421 -9.50 25.59 -15.63
C GLU A 421 -8.82 24.88 -14.47
N LEU A 422 -7.69 24.20 -14.71
CA LEU A 422 -6.93 23.53 -13.66
C LEU A 422 -6.43 24.53 -12.61
N THR A 423 -6.07 25.74 -13.04
CA THR A 423 -5.64 26.83 -12.15
C THR A 423 -6.80 27.31 -11.28
N LEU A 424 -7.95 27.61 -11.90
CA LEU A 424 -9.16 28.02 -11.19
C LEU A 424 -9.59 26.97 -10.17
N MET A 425 -9.67 25.70 -10.57
CA MET A 425 -10.12 24.62 -9.68
C MET A 425 -9.13 24.35 -8.53
N ALA A 426 -7.82 24.51 -8.76
CA ALA A 426 -6.83 24.41 -7.69
C ALA A 426 -6.96 25.56 -6.67
N ASP A 427 -7.14 26.80 -7.13
CA ASP A 427 -7.40 27.93 -6.22
C ASP A 427 -8.68 27.72 -5.41
N MET A 428 -9.74 27.23 -6.05
CA MET A 428 -11.00 26.91 -5.36
C MET A 428 -10.83 25.81 -4.30
N ALA A 429 -10.04 24.78 -4.59
CA ALA A 429 -9.73 23.70 -3.65
C ALA A 429 -8.92 24.20 -2.45
N LEU A 430 -7.91 25.05 -2.67
CA LEU A 430 -7.12 25.65 -1.61
C LEU A 430 -7.97 26.59 -0.74
N LEU A 431 -8.80 27.44 -1.37
CA LEU A 431 -9.68 28.38 -0.67
C LEU A 431 -10.78 27.67 0.12
N HIS A 432 -11.25 26.50 -0.33
CA HIS A 432 -12.19 25.67 0.44
C HIS A 432 -11.68 25.40 1.86
N THR A 433 -10.37 25.21 1.99
CA THR A 433 -9.73 24.88 3.26
C THR A 433 -9.26 26.12 4.04
N LEU A 434 -8.94 27.21 3.33
CA LEU A 434 -8.19 28.35 3.89
C LEU A 434 -9.02 29.62 4.10
N ALA A 435 -10.07 29.85 3.32
CA ALA A 435 -10.89 31.06 3.41
C ALA A 435 -11.95 30.95 4.52
N SER A 436 -12.51 32.10 4.92
CA SER A 436 -13.69 32.10 5.79
C SER A 436 -14.85 31.40 5.06
N PRO A 437 -15.71 30.61 5.75
CA PRO A 437 -16.84 29.94 5.08
C PRO A 437 -17.77 30.92 4.34
N LYS A 438 -17.94 32.14 4.88
CA LYS A 438 -18.77 33.19 4.29
C LYS A 438 -18.17 33.73 2.99
N ASP A 439 -16.88 34.03 2.99
CA ASP A 439 -16.21 34.57 1.79
C ASP A 439 -16.04 33.50 0.72
N TYR A 440 -15.74 32.26 1.14
CA TYR A 440 -15.70 31.12 0.24
C TYR A 440 -17.06 30.90 -0.43
N GLU A 441 -18.16 30.88 0.32
CA GLU A 441 -19.50 30.72 -0.24
C GLU A 441 -19.81 31.83 -1.26
N LYS A 442 -19.54 33.08 -0.90
CA LYS A 442 -19.88 34.25 -1.71
C LYS A 442 -19.06 34.35 -3.00
N PHE A 443 -17.75 34.20 -2.91
CA PHE A 443 -16.84 34.53 -4.02
C PHE A 443 -16.40 33.31 -4.82
N VAL A 444 -16.57 32.10 -4.28
CA VAL A 444 -16.13 30.86 -4.92
C VAL A 444 -17.29 29.90 -5.18
N LEU A 445 -17.93 29.43 -4.11
CA LEU A 445 -18.84 28.29 -4.22
C LEU A 445 -20.18 28.67 -4.86
N GLY A 446 -20.72 29.85 -4.58
CA GLY A 446 -21.95 30.36 -5.19
C GLY A 446 -21.85 30.43 -6.72
N PRO A 447 -20.89 31.18 -7.29
CA PRO A 447 -20.69 31.23 -8.74
C PRO A 447 -20.43 29.86 -9.37
N TYR A 448 -19.72 28.97 -8.67
CA TYR A 448 -19.50 27.61 -9.16
C TYR A 448 -20.79 26.78 -9.20
N LYS A 449 -21.66 26.90 -8.18
CA LYS A 449 -22.97 26.24 -8.16
C LYS A 449 -23.86 26.75 -9.30
N GLU A 450 -23.82 28.04 -9.60
CA GLU A 450 -24.53 28.63 -10.75
C GLU A 450 -24.02 28.07 -12.08
N TYR A 451 -22.70 27.98 -12.26
CA TYR A 451 -22.11 27.29 -13.41
C TYR A 451 -22.58 25.84 -13.52
N LEU A 452 -22.50 25.06 -12.44
CA LEU A 452 -22.93 23.65 -12.44
C LEU A 452 -24.42 23.50 -12.74
N ALA A 453 -25.27 24.44 -12.30
CA ALA A 453 -26.69 24.46 -12.60
C ALA A 453 -26.99 24.87 -14.06
N SER A 454 -26.08 25.62 -14.70
CA SER A 454 -26.19 26.01 -16.12
C SER A 454 -25.74 24.91 -17.09
N LEU A 455 -24.96 23.93 -16.61
CA LEU A 455 -24.67 22.74 -17.38
C LEU A 455 -25.99 22.00 -17.60
N GLU A 456 -26.37 21.80 -18.87
CA GLU A 456 -27.47 20.89 -19.21
C GLU A 456 -27.28 19.55 -18.48
N SER A 457 -28.36 18.79 -18.25
CA SER A 457 -28.31 17.49 -17.55
C SER A 457 -27.30 16.47 -18.13
N GLU A 458 -26.69 16.78 -19.28
CA GLU A 458 -25.55 16.08 -19.84
C GLU A 458 -24.36 17.01 -20.11
N ILE A 459 -23.25 16.78 -19.41
CA ILE A 459 -21.94 17.29 -19.85
C ILE A 459 -21.58 16.61 -21.20
N GLN A 460 -21.49 17.39 -22.28
CA GLN A 460 -21.05 16.93 -23.60
C GLN A 460 -19.55 16.59 -23.61
N SER A 461 -18.98 16.10 -24.71
CA SER A 461 -17.53 15.81 -24.81
C SER A 461 -16.65 17.06 -24.76
N GLN A 462 -17.22 18.25 -24.92
CA GLN A 462 -16.55 19.55 -24.76
C GLN A 462 -17.48 20.58 -24.10
N PRO A 463 -17.83 20.45 -22.80
CA PRO A 463 -18.53 21.54 -22.12
C PRO A 463 -17.59 22.75 -22.06
N PRO A 464 -18.11 23.98 -22.06
CA PRO A 464 -17.28 25.13 -21.69
C PRO A 464 -16.79 24.88 -20.25
N TYR A 465 -15.48 25.00 -20.03
CA TYR A 465 -14.91 24.97 -18.69
C TYR A 465 -15.48 26.11 -17.83
N PHE A 466 -15.43 26.01 -16.50
CA PHE A 466 -15.91 27.08 -15.63
C PHE A 466 -15.17 28.40 -15.88
N SER A 467 -13.86 28.31 -16.11
CA SER A 467 -12.96 29.39 -16.54
C SER A 467 -13.35 30.04 -17.88
N GLN A 468 -14.21 29.41 -18.68
CA GLN A 468 -14.66 29.92 -19.98
C GLN A 468 -16.09 30.48 -19.96
N THR A 469 -16.76 30.49 -18.80
CA THR A 469 -18.09 31.10 -18.66
C THR A 469 -18.03 32.62 -18.92
N PRO A 470 -19.13 33.26 -19.36
CA PRO A 470 -19.15 34.71 -19.62
C PRO A 470 -18.66 35.57 -18.43
N ASP A 471 -18.98 35.14 -17.20
CA ASP A 471 -18.64 35.86 -15.96
C ASP A 471 -17.30 35.43 -15.36
N SER A 472 -16.58 34.49 -15.98
CA SER A 472 -15.38 33.86 -15.41
C SER A 472 -14.28 34.87 -15.05
N LYS A 473 -14.11 35.93 -15.85
CA LYS A 473 -13.10 36.98 -15.58
C LYS A 473 -13.35 37.69 -14.26
N ILE A 474 -14.61 37.97 -13.94
CA ILE A 474 -15.00 38.64 -12.69
C ILE A 474 -14.79 37.67 -11.51
N ILE A 475 -15.14 36.40 -11.69
CA ILE A 475 -14.96 35.35 -10.68
C ILE A 475 -13.47 35.12 -10.39
N ILE A 476 -12.65 34.93 -11.42
CA ILE A 476 -11.19 34.78 -11.32
C ILE A 476 -10.58 36.00 -10.61
N GLN A 477 -11.01 37.22 -10.96
CA GLN A 477 -10.51 38.41 -10.28
C GLN A 477 -10.93 38.46 -8.81
N SER A 478 -12.15 38.03 -8.48
CA SER A 478 -12.62 37.94 -7.10
C SER A 478 -11.83 36.92 -6.29
N ILE A 479 -11.53 35.76 -6.88
CA ILE A 479 -10.67 34.73 -6.30
C ILE A 479 -9.25 35.25 -6.08
N LYS A 480 -8.64 35.89 -7.10
CA LYS A 480 -7.32 36.53 -6.98
C LYS A 480 -7.31 37.55 -5.83
N ASN A 481 -8.35 38.38 -5.71
CA ASN A 481 -8.48 39.36 -4.64
C ASN A 481 -8.61 38.70 -3.26
N LEU A 482 -9.43 37.65 -3.14
CA LEU A 482 -9.59 36.89 -1.91
C LEU A 482 -8.26 36.26 -1.48
N THR A 483 -7.57 35.59 -2.40
CA THR A 483 -6.24 34.98 -2.18
C THR A 483 -5.19 36.01 -1.74
N MET A 484 -5.18 37.21 -2.34
CA MET A 484 -4.31 38.31 -1.89
C MET A 484 -4.70 38.84 -0.50
N GLY A 485 -6.00 38.91 -0.19
CA GLY A 485 -6.52 39.36 1.10
C GLY A 485 -6.08 38.49 2.29
N LEU A 486 -5.84 37.20 2.05
CA LEU A 486 -5.39 36.24 3.08
C LEU A 486 -4.07 36.66 3.76
N LYS A 487 -3.23 37.50 3.14
CA LYS A 487 -2.00 38.05 3.77
C LYS A 487 -2.28 38.78 5.08
N SER A 488 -3.46 39.39 5.19
CA SER A 488 -3.88 40.22 6.31
C SER A 488 -4.62 39.45 7.42
N GLU A 489 -5.11 38.25 7.10
CA GLU A 489 -6.01 37.43 7.94
C GLU A 489 -5.28 36.39 8.80
N ASN A 490 -3.96 36.20 8.65
CA ASN A 490 -3.22 35.18 9.41
C ASN A 490 -3.38 35.39 10.94
N SER A 491 -3.99 34.42 11.62
CA SER A 491 -4.32 34.52 13.04
C SER A 491 -3.08 34.24 13.90
N GLN A 492 -2.56 35.25 14.60
CA GLN A 492 -1.42 35.14 15.52
C GLN A 492 -1.76 34.42 16.85
N GLY A 493 -3.01 34.00 17.06
CA GLY A 493 -3.47 33.48 18.36
C GLY A 493 -3.43 31.97 18.56
N ASP A 494 -3.38 31.18 17.48
CA ASP A 494 -3.35 29.71 17.56
C ASP A 494 -1.96 29.22 17.14
N SER A 495 -1.19 28.73 18.13
CA SER A 495 0.17 28.22 17.95
C SER A 495 0.22 26.73 17.59
N SER A 496 -0.91 26.08 17.34
CA SER A 496 -0.92 24.69 16.90
C SER A 496 -0.27 24.55 15.53
N ILE A 497 0.40 23.41 15.29
CA ILE A 497 1.03 23.12 14.00
C ILE A 497 0.00 23.10 12.86
N LEU A 498 -1.24 22.67 13.14
CA LEU A 498 -2.32 22.71 12.16
C LEU A 498 -2.66 24.14 11.74
N ALA A 499 -2.79 25.07 12.71
CA ALA A 499 -3.06 26.47 12.42
C ALA A 499 -1.88 27.13 11.70
N GLN A 500 -0.65 26.85 12.13
CA GLN A 500 0.56 27.32 11.48
C GLN A 500 0.62 26.83 10.03
N ALA A 501 0.40 25.54 9.75
CA ALA A 501 0.37 25.00 8.40
C ALA A 501 -0.69 25.66 7.51
N LYS A 502 -1.87 25.99 8.04
CA LYS A 502 -2.90 26.78 7.33
C LYS A 502 -2.41 28.19 7.01
N ASN A 503 -1.80 28.88 7.97
CA ASN A 503 -1.24 30.21 7.76
C ASN A 503 -0.07 30.20 6.78
N THR A 504 0.78 29.18 6.83
CA THR A 504 1.85 28.93 5.86
C THR A 504 1.27 28.77 4.46
N LEU A 505 0.22 27.94 4.28
CA LEU A 505 -0.46 27.80 3.00
C LEU A 505 -1.02 29.12 2.49
N ARG A 506 -1.69 29.91 3.34
CA ARG A 506 -2.15 31.28 3.02
C ARG A 506 -0.99 32.15 2.55
N GLY A 507 0.15 32.10 3.25
CA GLY A 507 1.39 32.79 2.88
C GLY A 507 1.89 32.37 1.50
N LEU A 508 1.93 31.07 1.21
CA LEU A 508 2.35 30.55 -0.09
C LEU A 508 1.41 30.97 -1.23
N ILE A 509 0.10 30.81 -1.05
CA ILE A 509 -0.87 31.05 -2.14
C ILE A 509 -1.04 32.54 -2.44
N SER A 510 -1.01 33.39 -1.42
CA SER A 510 -1.10 34.84 -1.59
C SER A 510 0.12 35.47 -2.30
N HIS A 511 1.21 34.72 -2.42
CA HIS A 511 2.41 35.07 -3.19
C HIS A 511 2.53 34.29 -4.51
N ASN A 512 1.47 33.55 -4.90
CA ASN A 512 1.43 32.70 -6.09
C ASN A 512 2.53 31.63 -6.13
N LEU A 513 3.04 31.20 -4.97
CA LEU A 513 4.12 30.22 -4.90
C LEU A 513 3.67 28.79 -5.24
N HIS A 514 2.36 28.55 -5.30
CA HIS A 514 1.77 27.30 -5.78
C HIS A 514 1.75 27.19 -7.33
N PHE A 515 2.09 28.26 -8.05
CA PHE A 515 2.29 28.26 -9.50
C PHE A 515 3.71 27.84 -9.90
N THR A 516 4.51 27.28 -8.99
CA THR A 516 5.88 26.85 -9.27
C THR A 516 6.08 25.37 -8.95
N HIS A 517 6.83 24.68 -9.82
CA HIS A 517 7.16 23.26 -9.63
C HIS A 517 7.99 23.02 -8.37
N GLU A 518 8.83 23.99 -8.02
CA GLU A 518 9.70 23.98 -6.84
C GLU A 518 8.91 23.76 -5.55
N ASN A 519 7.69 24.29 -5.45
CA ASN A 519 6.89 24.26 -4.23
C ASN A 519 5.76 23.24 -4.28
N SER A 520 5.54 22.55 -5.41
CA SER A 520 4.42 21.63 -5.59
C SER A 520 4.29 20.58 -4.48
N LYS A 521 5.40 19.96 -4.06
CA LYS A 521 5.36 18.96 -2.98
C LYS A 521 5.06 19.58 -1.62
N LEU A 522 5.60 20.77 -1.35
CA LEU A 522 5.32 21.49 -0.11
C LEU A 522 3.83 21.85 -0.03
N ILE A 523 3.28 22.43 -1.10
CA ILE A 523 1.85 22.76 -1.19
C ILE A 523 0.99 21.52 -1.00
N GLN A 524 1.23 20.45 -1.76
CA GLN A 524 0.45 19.22 -1.67
C GLN A 524 0.55 18.57 -0.27
N SER A 525 1.74 18.57 0.35
CA SER A 525 1.92 18.02 1.71
C SER A 525 1.17 18.83 2.77
N LEU A 526 1.26 20.16 2.71
CA LEU A 526 0.52 21.03 3.62
C LEU A 526 -0.99 20.91 3.38
N SER A 527 -1.44 20.89 2.12
CA SER A 527 -2.86 20.77 1.73
C SER A 527 -3.49 19.52 2.35
N VAL A 528 -2.87 18.36 2.09
CA VAL A 528 -3.32 17.08 2.64
C VAL A 528 -3.32 17.06 4.17
N PHE A 529 -2.34 17.72 4.80
CA PHE A 529 -2.26 17.82 6.26
C PHE A 529 -3.37 18.67 6.87
N VAL A 530 -3.79 19.77 6.22
CA VAL A 530 -4.79 20.70 6.76
C VAL A 530 -6.24 20.36 6.38
N GLU A 531 -6.42 19.55 5.34
CA GLU A 531 -7.72 19.11 4.83
C GLU A 531 -8.43 18.15 5.81
N THR A 532 -9.75 18.29 5.95
CA THR A 532 -10.56 17.35 6.75
C THR A 532 -10.80 16.03 6.01
N ALA A 533 -10.95 16.10 4.68
CA ALA A 533 -11.17 14.94 3.82
C ALA A 533 -10.43 15.13 2.49
N SER A 534 -9.56 14.18 2.15
CA SER A 534 -8.67 14.27 1.00
C SER A 534 -8.52 12.95 0.27
N ILE A 535 -8.40 13.04 -1.06
CA ILE A 535 -8.08 11.92 -1.94
C ILE A 535 -6.80 12.26 -2.70
N CYS A 536 -5.73 11.52 -2.47
CA CYS A 536 -4.47 11.63 -3.20
C CYS A 536 -4.46 10.68 -4.39
N GLY A 537 -4.64 11.24 -5.60
CA GLY A 537 -4.69 10.50 -6.86
C GLY A 537 -3.44 10.68 -7.71
N CYS A 538 -2.92 9.61 -8.29
CA CYS A 538 -1.76 9.69 -9.21
C CYS A 538 -1.84 8.66 -10.35
N LYS A 539 -1.41 9.04 -11.57
CA LYS A 539 -1.32 8.10 -12.70
C LYS A 539 -0.46 6.86 -12.40
N SER A 540 0.76 7.05 -11.90
CA SER A 540 1.68 5.98 -11.47
C SER A 540 1.46 5.56 -10.01
N GLY A 541 0.41 6.09 -9.38
CA GLY A 541 -0.27 5.61 -8.18
C GLY A 541 0.51 5.69 -6.88
N ASN A 542 1.65 5.01 -6.80
CA ASN A 542 2.24 4.73 -5.50
C ASN A 542 3.24 5.79 -5.03
N GLU A 543 4.23 6.04 -5.88
CA GLU A 543 5.46 6.78 -5.53
C GLU A 543 5.17 8.19 -5.04
N ARG A 544 4.36 8.93 -5.78
CA ARG A 544 4.06 10.35 -5.50
C ARG A 544 3.17 10.51 -4.28
N ALA A 545 2.17 9.64 -4.14
CA ALA A 545 1.34 9.64 -2.95
C ALA A 545 2.16 9.25 -1.71
N GLN A 546 3.12 8.31 -1.85
CA GLN A 546 4.05 7.97 -0.78
C GLN A 546 4.91 9.18 -0.38
N THR A 547 5.51 9.87 -1.35
CA THR A 547 6.30 11.10 -1.14
C THR A 547 5.53 12.16 -0.36
N ILE A 548 4.27 12.41 -0.72
CA ILE A 548 3.42 13.40 -0.03
C ILE A 548 3.03 12.92 1.37
N ASN A 549 2.49 11.70 1.50
CA ASN A 549 2.04 11.16 2.79
C ASN A 549 3.19 10.98 3.78
N GLY A 550 4.40 10.69 3.29
CA GLY A 550 5.61 10.63 4.11
C GLY A 550 5.97 11.97 4.75
N ARG A 551 5.75 13.09 4.04
CA ARG A 551 5.92 14.45 4.58
C ARG A 551 4.78 14.85 5.51
N VAL A 552 3.56 14.43 5.20
CA VAL A 552 2.40 14.60 6.11
C VAL A 552 2.67 13.93 7.47
N ALA A 553 3.27 12.74 7.48
CA ALA A 553 3.63 12.06 8.73
C ALA A 553 4.68 12.83 9.56
N ILE A 554 5.61 13.52 8.91
CA ILE A 554 6.56 14.40 9.62
C ILE A 554 5.81 15.58 10.26
N LEU A 555 4.81 16.14 9.58
CA LEU A 555 3.96 17.19 10.15
C LEU A 555 3.11 16.67 11.31
N ASP A 556 2.57 15.45 11.21
CA ASP A 556 1.87 14.78 12.31
C ASP A 556 2.78 14.62 13.53
N TYR A 557 4.02 14.15 13.34
CA TYR A 557 5.02 14.03 14.40
C TYR A 557 5.30 15.39 15.07
N ILE A 558 5.58 16.43 14.27
CA ILE A 558 5.86 17.79 14.77
C ILE A 558 4.66 18.35 15.55
N SER A 559 3.43 17.96 15.19
CA SER A 559 2.21 18.41 15.86
C SER A 559 2.01 17.84 17.25
N HIS A 560 2.60 16.69 17.55
CA HIS A 560 2.39 15.96 18.81
C HIS A 560 3.60 15.98 19.73
N ALA A 561 4.81 15.90 19.18
CA ALA A 561 6.03 15.79 19.95
C ALA A 561 6.35 17.09 20.72
N ALA A 562 6.94 16.93 21.91
CA ALA A 562 7.41 18.06 22.69
C ALA A 562 8.64 18.71 22.03
N ASP A 563 8.87 20.01 22.25
CA ASP A 563 9.99 20.72 21.62
C ASP A 563 11.38 20.14 21.96
N GLY A 564 11.51 19.51 23.14
CA GLY A 564 12.72 18.80 23.54
C GLY A 564 12.99 17.52 22.75
N GLU A 565 11.95 16.91 22.19
CA GLU A 565 11.99 15.63 21.45
C GLU A 565 12.24 15.85 19.95
N LEU A 566 11.89 17.04 19.43
CA LEU A 566 12.10 17.37 18.03
C LEU A 566 13.58 17.41 17.65
N SER A 567 13.90 16.78 16.52
CA SER A 567 15.21 16.92 15.89
C SER A 567 15.42 18.33 15.34
N GLU A 568 16.67 18.68 15.04
CA GLU A 568 17.01 20.02 14.52
C GLU A 568 16.25 20.36 13.23
N ASN A 569 16.17 19.41 12.29
CA ASN A 569 15.38 19.63 11.07
C ASN A 569 13.90 19.85 11.39
N CYS A 570 13.33 19.11 12.35
CA CYS A 570 11.92 19.29 12.73
C CYS A 570 11.66 20.62 13.44
N LYS A 571 12.61 21.10 14.26
CA LYS A 571 12.56 22.44 14.88
C LYS A 571 12.59 23.54 13.83
N ILE A 572 13.46 23.43 12.84
CA ILE A 572 13.53 24.37 11.72
C ILE A 572 12.22 24.31 10.90
N VAL A 573 11.66 23.14 10.63
CA VAL A 573 10.34 23.03 9.96
C VAL A 573 9.27 23.79 10.77
N LYS A 574 9.19 23.56 12.08
CA LYS A 574 8.25 24.27 12.97
C LYS A 574 8.47 25.79 12.94
N GLN A 575 9.71 26.23 12.97
CA GLN A 575 10.07 27.65 12.88
C GLN A 575 9.63 28.25 11.54
N GLU A 576 9.99 27.64 10.42
CA GLU A 576 9.68 28.19 9.09
C GLU A 576 8.17 28.15 8.77
N LEU A 577 7.41 27.22 9.37
CA LEU A 577 5.94 27.27 9.33
C LEU A 577 5.41 28.56 9.99
N CYS A 578 5.98 28.93 11.15
CA CYS A 578 5.63 30.18 11.83
C CYS A 578 6.02 31.40 10.98
N GLU A 579 7.27 31.45 10.52
CA GLU A 579 7.81 32.59 9.78
C GLU A 579 7.01 32.84 8.50
N LEU A 580 6.77 31.80 7.69
CA LEU A 580 6.01 31.91 6.44
C LEU A 580 4.51 32.21 6.67
N GLY A 581 4.00 31.87 7.86
CA GLY A 581 2.65 32.24 8.32
C GLY A 581 2.53 33.69 8.80
N THR A 582 3.62 34.47 8.85
CA THR A 582 3.60 35.87 9.31
C THR A 582 2.85 36.78 8.34
N LYS A 583 2.13 37.77 8.88
CA LYS A 583 1.40 38.76 8.09
C LYS A 583 2.35 39.64 7.26
N ASN A 584 1.88 40.06 6.09
CA ASN A 584 2.51 41.09 5.28
C ASN A 584 3.98 40.81 4.89
N LEU A 585 4.36 39.54 4.73
CA LEU A 585 5.66 39.20 4.14
C LEU A 585 5.80 39.80 2.74
N THR A 586 7.02 40.19 2.39
CA THR A 586 7.37 40.50 1.00
C THR A 586 7.44 39.20 0.20
N LYS A 587 7.33 39.29 -1.13
CA LYS A 587 7.42 38.13 -2.01
C LYS A 587 8.79 37.45 -1.89
N GLU A 588 9.86 38.23 -1.79
CA GLU A 588 11.24 37.75 -1.69
C GLU A 588 11.46 36.97 -0.39
N LEU A 589 10.97 37.49 0.74
CA LEU A 589 11.05 36.78 2.02
C LEU A 589 10.19 35.51 2.02
N ALA A 590 8.97 35.59 1.48
CA ALA A 590 8.11 34.41 1.35
C ALA A 590 8.78 33.29 0.52
N GLN A 591 9.50 33.64 -0.56
CA GLN A 591 10.27 32.69 -1.36
C GLN A 591 11.43 32.06 -0.57
N GLN A 592 12.18 32.87 0.20
CA GLN A 592 13.28 32.38 1.03
C GLN A 592 12.81 31.41 2.11
N HIS A 593 11.74 31.77 2.84
CA HIS A 593 11.14 30.91 3.86
C HIS A 593 10.54 29.64 3.24
N ALA A 594 9.86 29.73 2.09
CA ALA A 594 9.35 28.56 1.38
C ALA A 594 10.47 27.59 0.96
N GLU A 595 11.60 28.11 0.45
CA GLU A 595 12.76 27.29 0.08
C GLU A 595 13.38 26.59 1.29
N ARG A 596 13.53 27.29 2.41
CA ARG A 596 14.06 26.73 3.66
C ARG A 596 13.12 25.67 4.23
N LEU A 597 11.83 25.97 4.30
CA LEU A 597 10.79 25.05 4.78
C LEU A 597 10.78 23.77 3.94
N ARG A 598 10.70 23.89 2.61
CA ARG A 598 10.72 22.74 1.69
C ARG A 598 11.97 21.90 1.89
N THR A 599 13.16 22.51 1.77
CA THR A 599 14.43 21.79 1.85
C THR A 599 14.58 21.07 3.21
N THR A 600 14.15 21.71 4.29
CA THR A 600 14.26 21.12 5.63
C THR A 600 13.23 20.02 5.86
N LEU A 601 12.00 20.18 5.36
CA LEU A 601 10.99 19.12 5.38
C LEU A 601 11.46 17.89 4.57
N ASP A 602 12.09 18.10 3.42
CA ASP A 602 12.70 17.02 2.63
C ASP A 602 13.83 16.32 3.39
N ARG A 603 14.69 17.08 4.10
CA ARG A 603 15.74 16.50 4.96
C ARG A 603 15.16 15.69 6.11
N ALA A 604 14.10 16.18 6.77
CA ALA A 604 13.41 15.44 7.83
C ALA A 604 12.80 14.16 7.27
N TYR A 605 12.09 14.23 6.14
CA TYR A 605 11.55 13.04 5.48
C TYR A 605 12.64 12.03 5.10
N ASN A 606 13.74 12.48 4.47
CA ASN A 606 14.89 11.63 4.12
C ASN A 606 15.57 11.01 5.34
N ALA A 607 15.59 11.69 6.49
CA ALA A 607 16.22 11.19 7.71
C ALA A 607 15.33 10.20 8.48
N TYR A 608 14.03 10.47 8.59
CA TYR A 608 13.17 9.76 9.55
C TYR A 608 12.12 8.85 8.92
N ASN A 609 11.64 9.10 7.70
CA ASN A 609 10.41 8.47 7.20
C ASN A 609 10.44 8.03 5.73
N LEU A 610 11.63 7.93 5.12
CA LEU A 610 11.77 7.60 3.70
C LEU A 610 11.20 6.21 3.37
N HIS A 611 11.35 5.28 4.31
CA HIS A 611 10.87 3.90 4.22
C HIS A 611 9.87 3.57 5.35
N GLY A 612 9.06 4.56 5.78
CA GLY A 612 7.99 4.36 6.76
C GLY A 612 6.68 3.83 6.15
N PHE A 613 5.55 3.98 6.86
CA PHE A 613 4.26 3.35 6.51
C PHE A 613 3.83 3.57 5.05
N ALA A 614 4.04 4.79 4.51
CA ALA A 614 3.57 5.15 3.19
C ALA A 614 4.26 4.34 2.07
N SER A 615 5.43 3.78 2.39
CA SER A 615 6.24 2.91 1.52
C SER A 615 5.88 1.42 1.60
N LEU A 616 5.26 0.99 2.71
CA LEU A 616 5.01 -0.43 2.98
C LEU A 616 3.92 -1.02 2.11
N VAL A 617 2.83 -0.27 1.92
CA VAL A 617 1.65 -0.72 1.18
C VAL A 617 1.38 0.24 0.04
N SER A 618 1.47 -0.32 -1.16
CA SER A 618 1.35 0.43 -2.39
C SER A 618 -0.07 0.34 -2.97
N ASN A 619 -0.53 1.35 -3.71
CA ASN A 619 -1.75 1.21 -4.51
C ASN A 619 -1.55 0.36 -5.77
N ILE A 620 -0.29 0.19 -6.22
CA ILE A 620 0.01 -0.83 -7.23
C ILE A 620 0.13 -2.21 -6.58
N ASP A 621 0.34 -2.27 -5.26
CA ASP A 621 0.63 -3.45 -4.42
C ASP A 621 1.10 -4.71 -5.17
N GLN A 622 2.19 -4.57 -5.90
CA GLN A 622 2.83 -5.64 -6.67
C GLN A 622 3.97 -6.32 -5.88
N GLY A 623 3.94 -6.21 -4.54
CA GLY A 623 4.95 -6.82 -3.68
C GLY A 623 6.37 -6.30 -3.94
N ALA A 624 6.54 -5.01 -4.17
CA ALA A 624 7.85 -4.41 -4.40
C ALA A 624 7.90 -2.95 -3.93
N SER A 625 9.09 -2.51 -3.54
CA SER A 625 9.39 -1.10 -3.33
C SER A 625 9.06 -0.28 -4.58
N ALA A 626 8.66 0.97 -4.36
CA ALA A 626 8.44 1.93 -5.42
C ALA A 626 9.77 2.20 -6.18
N LYS A 627 9.72 2.56 -7.48
CA LYS A 627 10.93 2.82 -8.29
C LYS A 627 11.16 4.33 -8.40
N VAL A 628 11.42 4.97 -7.26
CA VAL A 628 11.63 6.43 -7.24
C VAL A 628 13.11 6.76 -7.36
N GLU A 629 13.39 7.79 -8.15
CA GLU A 629 14.71 8.38 -8.31
C GLU A 629 14.69 9.82 -7.77
N ALA A 630 15.78 10.21 -7.11
CA ALA A 630 16.06 11.59 -6.76
C ALA A 630 16.57 12.34 -7.99
N LYS A 631 16.25 13.63 -8.12
CA LYS A 631 16.72 14.45 -9.24
C LYS A 631 18.24 14.67 -9.11
N PRO A 632 19.05 14.43 -10.15
CA PRO A 632 20.48 14.75 -10.06
C PRO A 632 20.70 16.26 -9.89
N TRP A 633 21.74 16.68 -9.18
CA TRP A 633 22.01 18.11 -8.93
C TRP A 633 22.06 18.98 -10.21
N TYR A 634 22.51 18.42 -11.34
CA TYR A 634 22.57 19.12 -12.64
C TYR A 634 21.24 19.14 -13.39
N PHE A 635 20.19 18.51 -12.85
CA PHE A 635 18.87 18.41 -13.49
C PHE A 635 18.29 19.79 -13.83
N LYS A 636 18.51 20.79 -12.97
CA LYS A 636 18.07 22.19 -13.19
C LYS A 636 18.67 22.82 -14.46
N PHE A 637 19.88 22.40 -14.87
CA PHE A 637 20.58 22.94 -16.03
C PHE A 637 20.30 22.18 -17.33
N LEU A 638 19.87 20.92 -17.23
CA LEU A 638 19.68 20.01 -18.37
C LEU A 638 18.21 19.57 -18.56
N LEU A 639 17.27 20.44 -18.15
CA LEU A 639 15.81 20.21 -18.14
C LEU A 639 15.24 19.65 -19.46
N ARG A 640 15.96 19.82 -20.58
CA ARG A 640 15.55 19.40 -21.93
C ARG A 640 15.97 17.99 -22.35
N PHE A 641 16.88 17.31 -21.63
CA PHE A 641 17.47 16.04 -22.08
C PHE A 641 17.11 14.81 -21.22
N PHE A 642 16.55 14.99 -20.02
CA PHE A 642 16.27 13.88 -19.10
C PHE A 642 14.77 13.55 -19.01
N LEU A 643 14.35 12.49 -19.71
CA LEU A 643 12.96 12.00 -19.78
C LEU A 643 12.67 10.82 -18.80
N SER A 644 13.41 10.69 -17.68
CA SER A 644 13.04 9.67 -16.67
C SER A 644 11.81 10.12 -15.90
N THR A 645 10.65 9.52 -16.17
CA THR A 645 9.41 9.75 -15.42
C THR A 645 9.45 9.20 -13.99
N ASN A 646 10.55 8.57 -13.59
CA ASN A 646 10.77 8.02 -12.24
C ASN A 646 11.39 9.04 -11.29
N PHE A 647 11.80 10.23 -11.77
CA PHE A 647 12.21 11.33 -10.89
C PHE A 647 11.00 11.85 -10.11
N GLY A 648 10.77 11.25 -8.95
CA GLY A 648 9.66 11.55 -8.05
C GLY A 648 10.09 12.22 -6.75
N GLU A 649 11.37 12.14 -6.38
CA GLU A 649 11.94 12.78 -5.19
C GLU A 649 12.75 14.03 -5.54
N GLU A 650 13.10 14.82 -4.52
CA GLU A 650 13.93 16.02 -4.68
C GLU A 650 15.40 15.68 -4.97
N SER A 651 16.28 16.69 -4.96
CA SER A 651 17.69 16.50 -5.34
C SER A 651 18.37 15.35 -4.59
N ASP A 652 19.22 14.61 -5.30
CA ASP A 652 20.12 13.59 -4.75
C ASP A 652 21.06 14.12 -3.64
N GLN A 653 21.28 15.43 -3.56
CA GLN A 653 22.00 16.10 -2.46
C GLN A 653 21.18 16.16 -1.16
N VAL A 654 19.85 16.10 -1.24
CA VAL A 654 18.94 16.11 -0.08
C VAL A 654 18.47 14.68 0.23
N MET A 655 18.13 13.92 -0.80
CA MET A 655 17.55 12.58 -0.72
C MET A 655 18.64 11.50 -0.66
N THR A 656 19.65 11.70 0.18
CA THR A 656 20.87 10.89 0.24
C THR A 656 20.64 9.44 0.66
N ASN A 657 19.57 9.17 1.42
CA ASN A 657 19.25 7.83 1.90
C ASN A 657 18.46 7.01 0.85
N LEU A 658 18.01 7.60 -0.26
CA LEU A 658 17.22 6.93 -1.27
C LEU A 658 18.07 5.97 -2.12
N SER A 659 17.81 4.66 -2.01
CA SER A 659 18.44 3.63 -2.86
C SER A 659 17.44 2.58 -3.34
N GLN A 660 16.94 2.74 -4.57
CA GLN A 660 15.89 1.88 -5.14
C GLN A 660 16.20 1.42 -6.59
N SER A 661 17.48 1.45 -6.99
CA SER A 661 17.87 1.13 -8.37
C SER A 661 17.54 -0.31 -8.78
N LYS A 662 17.40 -1.24 -7.82
CA LYS A 662 17.06 -2.65 -8.05
C LYS A 662 15.60 -3.01 -7.73
N ALA A 663 14.81 -2.07 -7.22
CA ALA A 663 13.39 -2.32 -6.89
C ALA A 663 12.55 -2.74 -8.10
N GLY A 664 12.90 -2.24 -9.30
CA GLY A 664 12.18 -2.55 -10.54
C GLY A 664 12.17 -4.04 -10.94
N GLU A 665 13.15 -4.84 -10.49
CA GLU A 665 13.22 -6.28 -10.79
C GLU A 665 12.16 -7.08 -10.00
N LEU A 666 11.61 -6.51 -8.92
CA LEU A 666 10.59 -7.15 -8.09
C LEU A 666 9.14 -6.81 -8.51
N GLN A 667 8.95 -5.85 -9.42
CA GLN A 667 7.62 -5.39 -9.82
C GLN A 667 6.87 -6.46 -10.64
N ALA A 668 5.56 -6.58 -10.43
CA ALA A 668 4.74 -7.64 -11.04
C ALA A 668 4.68 -7.59 -12.57
N HIS A 669 4.71 -6.39 -13.14
CA HIS A 669 4.68 -6.19 -14.59
C HIS A 669 6.07 -6.32 -15.26
N LYS A 670 7.14 -6.57 -14.47
CA LYS A 670 8.53 -6.69 -14.92
C LYS A 670 9.13 -8.06 -14.54
N GLY A 671 9.88 -8.14 -13.44
CA GLY A 671 10.72 -9.30 -13.14
C GLY A 671 10.05 -10.40 -12.33
N LEU A 672 8.98 -10.11 -11.57
CA LEU A 672 8.28 -11.13 -10.76
C LEU A 672 7.87 -12.39 -11.55
N PRO A 673 7.18 -12.30 -12.71
CA PRO A 673 6.73 -13.52 -13.40
C PRO A 673 7.90 -14.37 -13.87
N GLU A 674 9.02 -13.74 -14.21
CA GLU A 674 10.25 -14.40 -14.64
C GLU A 674 10.96 -15.05 -13.44
N LEU A 675 11.04 -14.37 -12.30
CA LEU A 675 11.55 -14.95 -11.05
C LEU A 675 10.76 -16.19 -10.65
N MET A 676 9.42 -16.14 -10.72
CA MET A 676 8.56 -17.28 -10.43
C MET A 676 8.83 -18.44 -11.38
N LYS A 677 8.82 -18.20 -12.70
CA LYS A 677 9.07 -19.25 -13.71
C LYS A 677 10.45 -19.89 -13.53
N ASN A 678 11.47 -19.05 -13.35
CA ASN A 678 12.85 -19.52 -13.26
C ASN A 678 13.15 -20.26 -11.96
N ALA A 679 12.38 -20.04 -10.89
CA ALA A 679 12.48 -20.84 -9.67
C ALA A 679 12.26 -22.34 -9.94
N TRP A 680 11.33 -22.68 -10.84
CA TRP A 680 11.03 -24.07 -11.23
C TRP A 680 12.05 -24.65 -12.23
N GLU A 681 12.85 -23.80 -12.89
CA GLU A 681 13.85 -24.21 -13.89
C GLU A 681 15.30 -24.14 -13.37
N GLY A 682 15.51 -23.76 -12.10
CA GLY A 682 16.84 -23.63 -11.51
C GLY A 682 17.60 -22.36 -11.91
N TYR A 683 16.90 -21.28 -12.24
CA TYR A 683 17.50 -19.99 -12.65
C TYR A 683 18.56 -20.11 -13.74
N PRO A 684 18.18 -20.50 -14.97
CA PRO A 684 19.13 -20.56 -16.07
C PRO A 684 19.79 -19.19 -16.29
N LYS A 685 21.12 -19.12 -16.21
CA LYS A 685 21.85 -17.86 -16.43
C LYS A 685 21.78 -17.47 -17.91
N SER A 686 21.45 -16.20 -18.17
CA SER A 686 21.45 -15.64 -19.52
C SER A 686 22.87 -15.52 -20.09
N TRP A 687 22.98 -15.47 -21.42
CA TRP A 687 24.25 -15.25 -22.10
C TRP A 687 24.94 -13.94 -21.64
N TRP A 688 24.16 -12.88 -21.44
CA TRP A 688 24.67 -11.58 -21.00
C TRP A 688 25.17 -11.57 -19.55
N ASP A 689 24.49 -12.27 -18.64
CA ASP A 689 24.95 -12.38 -17.25
C ASP A 689 26.27 -13.14 -17.14
N ARG A 690 26.45 -14.13 -18.01
CA ARG A 690 27.67 -14.95 -18.09
C ARG A 690 28.86 -14.15 -18.61
N MET A 691 28.67 -13.31 -19.63
CA MET A 691 29.71 -12.40 -20.10
C MET A 691 30.14 -11.39 -19.03
N LYS A 692 29.20 -10.88 -18.22
CA LYS A 692 29.51 -9.97 -17.11
C LYS A 692 30.19 -10.66 -15.93
N SER A 693 30.00 -11.96 -15.73
CA SER A 693 30.60 -12.73 -14.64
C SER A 693 31.95 -13.35 -14.96
N SER A 694 32.41 -13.30 -16.21
CA SER A 694 33.69 -13.91 -16.62
C SER A 694 34.90 -13.13 -16.05
N PRO A 695 36.09 -13.78 -15.93
CA PRO A 695 37.33 -13.13 -15.49
C PRO A 695 37.75 -11.91 -16.34
N LEU A 696 37.15 -11.72 -17.52
CA LEU A 696 37.45 -10.63 -18.47
C LEU A 696 36.73 -9.29 -18.15
N LYS A 697 36.24 -9.10 -16.92
CA LYS A 697 35.55 -7.87 -16.45
C LYS A 697 36.26 -6.53 -16.76
N GLY A 698 37.53 -6.55 -17.17
CA GLY A 698 38.32 -5.36 -17.56
C GLY A 698 38.50 -5.08 -19.06
N LEU A 699 38.05 -5.93 -19.99
CA LEU A 699 38.37 -5.80 -21.44
C LEU A 699 37.13 -5.64 -22.35
N GLY A 700 36.01 -5.20 -21.80
CA GLY A 700 34.71 -5.13 -22.48
C GLY A 700 34.51 -3.99 -23.49
N ALA A 701 35.53 -3.21 -23.83
CA ALA A 701 35.39 -2.05 -24.74
C ALA A 701 36.28 -2.09 -25.99
N VAL A 702 37.18 -3.08 -26.19
CA VAL A 702 38.22 -2.97 -27.24
C VAL A 702 38.31 -4.12 -28.25
N LEU A 703 37.63 -5.27 -28.11
CA LEU A 703 37.87 -6.42 -29.02
C LEU A 703 36.62 -6.88 -29.78
N GLY A 704 36.28 -6.13 -30.84
CA GLY A 704 35.21 -6.43 -31.79
C GLY A 704 35.53 -7.49 -32.87
N THR A 705 36.65 -8.23 -32.79
CA THR A 705 37.10 -9.11 -33.90
C THR A 705 37.50 -10.55 -33.52
N ILE A 706 37.39 -10.99 -32.26
CA ILE A 706 37.76 -12.37 -31.83
C ILE A 706 36.61 -13.06 -31.05
N ILE A 707 35.36 -12.94 -31.50
CA ILE A 707 34.19 -13.32 -30.67
C ILE A 707 33.68 -14.76 -30.94
N PHE A 708 33.90 -15.35 -32.11
CA PHE A 708 33.15 -16.57 -32.49
C PHE A 708 33.50 -17.84 -31.68
N PRO A 709 34.77 -18.26 -31.50
CA PRO A 709 35.09 -19.50 -30.78
C PRO A 709 34.80 -19.41 -29.27
N ILE A 710 35.10 -18.25 -28.66
CA ILE A 710 34.87 -18.01 -27.23
C ILE A 710 33.37 -17.93 -26.94
N SER A 711 32.57 -17.34 -27.84
CA SER A 711 31.11 -17.30 -27.68
C SER A 711 30.48 -18.70 -27.72
N LEU A 712 30.97 -19.61 -28.56
CA LEU A 712 30.52 -21.00 -28.63
C LEU A 712 30.91 -21.80 -27.40
N VAL A 713 32.14 -21.63 -26.89
CA VAL A 713 32.58 -22.30 -25.65
C VAL A 713 31.80 -21.78 -24.43
N VAL A 714 31.60 -20.46 -24.31
CA VAL A 714 30.78 -19.86 -23.25
C VAL A 714 29.31 -20.29 -23.37
N ALA A 715 28.78 -20.42 -24.59
CA ALA A 715 27.43 -20.93 -24.84
C ALA A 715 27.30 -22.42 -24.51
N ALA A 716 28.27 -23.26 -24.87
CA ALA A 716 28.27 -24.70 -24.59
C ALA A 716 28.46 -25.00 -23.10
N MET A 717 29.42 -24.34 -22.44
CA MET A 717 29.57 -24.41 -20.98
C MET A 717 28.31 -23.89 -20.28
N GLY A 718 27.71 -22.82 -20.81
CA GLY A 718 26.49 -22.27 -20.24
C GLY A 718 25.26 -23.15 -20.43
N TYR A 719 25.15 -23.84 -21.56
CA TYR A 719 24.14 -24.87 -21.77
C TYR A 719 24.32 -26.00 -20.76
N ARG A 720 25.55 -26.51 -20.58
CA ARG A 720 25.86 -27.60 -19.62
C ARG A 720 25.58 -27.22 -18.16
N GLU A 721 25.95 -26.02 -17.73
CA GLU A 721 25.67 -25.55 -16.36
C GLU A 721 24.16 -25.34 -16.14
N ASN A 722 23.45 -24.78 -17.12
CA ASN A 722 22.00 -24.60 -17.02
C ASN A 722 21.27 -25.95 -17.01
N THR A 723 21.70 -26.93 -17.82
CA THR A 723 21.10 -28.28 -17.80
C THR A 723 21.37 -28.99 -16.48
N GLN A 724 22.58 -28.84 -15.92
CA GLN A 724 22.89 -29.41 -14.61
C GLN A 724 22.05 -28.78 -13.49
N THR A 725 21.97 -27.44 -13.43
CA THR A 725 21.20 -26.74 -12.40
C THR A 725 19.70 -27.06 -12.50
N LYS A 726 19.20 -27.19 -13.73
CA LYS A 726 17.82 -27.63 -13.98
C LYS A 726 17.60 -29.07 -13.49
N ALA A 727 18.50 -30.00 -13.81
CA ALA A 727 18.40 -31.39 -13.35
C ALA A 727 18.47 -31.51 -11.82
N GLU A 728 19.34 -30.72 -11.17
CA GLU A 728 19.42 -30.65 -9.70
C GLU A 728 18.11 -30.12 -9.09
N THR A 729 17.51 -29.10 -9.70
CA THR A 729 16.22 -28.54 -9.27
C THR A 729 15.09 -29.54 -9.47
N GLU A 730 15.02 -30.22 -10.62
CA GLU A 730 14.03 -31.26 -10.91
C GLU A 730 14.14 -32.42 -9.92
N LYS A 731 15.36 -32.89 -9.64
CA LYS A 731 15.61 -33.92 -8.62
C LYS A 731 15.14 -33.47 -7.24
N SER A 732 15.51 -32.27 -6.82
CA SER A 732 15.06 -31.72 -5.53
C SER A 732 13.53 -31.64 -5.45
N ASN A 733 12.85 -31.25 -6.52
CA ASN A 733 11.40 -31.17 -6.56
C ASN A 733 10.74 -32.56 -6.45
N ILE A 734 11.33 -33.59 -7.07
CA ILE A 734 10.88 -34.99 -6.93
C ILE A 734 11.04 -35.45 -5.49
N ASP A 735 12.22 -35.25 -4.89
CA ASP A 735 12.52 -35.66 -3.51
C ASP A 735 11.56 -35.01 -2.49
N LEU A 736 11.26 -33.72 -2.68
CA LEU A 736 10.30 -32.99 -1.83
C LEU A 736 8.87 -33.52 -2.00
N LYS A 737 8.45 -33.83 -3.23
CA LYS A 737 7.13 -34.40 -3.51
C LYS A 737 6.99 -35.80 -2.91
N GLU A 738 8.02 -36.64 -3.02
CA GLU A 738 8.05 -37.96 -2.38
C GLU A 738 7.96 -37.85 -0.87
N THR A 739 8.66 -36.88 -0.28
CA THR A 739 8.60 -36.61 1.17
C THR A 739 7.18 -36.25 1.59
N TYR A 740 6.51 -35.34 0.87
CA TYR A 740 5.11 -34.99 1.13
C TYR A 740 4.18 -36.22 1.04
N ASN A 741 4.34 -37.05 0.00
CA ASN A 741 3.52 -38.25 -0.16
C ASN A 741 3.71 -39.24 0.99
N LYS A 742 4.95 -39.42 1.48
CA LYS A 742 5.23 -40.28 2.64
C LYS A 742 4.55 -39.75 3.90
N THR A 743 4.63 -38.44 4.17
CA THR A 743 3.98 -37.81 5.33
C THR A 743 2.46 -37.94 5.26
N LYS A 744 1.85 -37.66 4.09
CA LYS A 744 0.40 -37.78 3.90
C LYS A 744 -0.12 -39.21 4.15
N VAL A 745 0.63 -40.23 3.71
CA VAL A 745 0.27 -41.64 3.96
C VAL A 745 0.34 -41.99 5.44
N ILE A 746 1.28 -41.41 6.19
CA ILE A 746 1.39 -41.60 7.64
C ILE A 746 0.19 -40.95 8.34
N ASP A 747 -0.18 -39.72 7.99
CA ASP A 747 -1.33 -39.02 8.58
C ASP A 747 -2.65 -39.78 8.37
N ILE A 748 -2.87 -40.35 7.18
CA ILE A 748 -4.05 -41.17 6.89
C ILE A 748 -4.05 -42.44 7.75
N LYS A 749 -2.93 -43.16 7.81
CA LYS A 749 -2.83 -44.38 8.64
C LYS A 749 -3.05 -44.09 10.12
N TYR A 750 -2.54 -42.97 10.62
CA TYR A 750 -2.71 -42.56 12.00
C TYR A 750 -4.16 -42.14 12.31
N SER A 751 -4.80 -41.41 11.39
CA SER A 751 -6.23 -41.06 11.48
C SER A 751 -7.12 -42.32 11.46
N ASP A 752 -6.85 -43.27 10.56
CA ASP A 752 -7.58 -44.53 10.48
C ASP A 752 -7.40 -45.36 11.76
N GLN A 753 -6.20 -45.33 12.36
CA GLN A 753 -5.92 -45.99 13.63
C GLN A 753 -6.68 -45.34 14.79
N ILE A 754 -6.71 -44.01 14.90
CA ILE A 754 -7.49 -43.29 15.92
C ILE A 754 -8.99 -43.56 15.75
N MET A 755 -9.50 -43.55 14.52
CA MET A 755 -10.90 -43.87 14.22
C MET A 755 -11.24 -45.31 14.61
N LYS A 756 -10.34 -46.25 14.35
CA LYS A 756 -10.50 -47.65 14.73
C LYS A 756 -10.45 -47.84 16.25
N GLU A 757 -9.51 -47.20 16.95
CA GLU A 757 -9.41 -47.24 18.41
C GLU A 757 -10.62 -46.58 19.08
N SER A 758 -11.12 -45.46 18.54
CA SER A 758 -12.35 -44.79 19.01
C SER A 758 -13.60 -45.64 18.78
N PHE A 759 -13.70 -46.29 17.61
CA PHE A 759 -14.79 -47.22 17.31
C PHE A 759 -14.77 -48.44 18.23
N GLU A 760 -13.61 -49.06 18.42
CA GLU A 760 -13.40 -50.20 19.33
C GLU A 760 -13.72 -49.83 20.79
N ALA A 761 -13.31 -48.64 21.24
CA ALA A 761 -13.67 -48.12 22.56
C ALA A 761 -15.19 -47.92 22.72
N SER A 762 -15.86 -47.37 21.71
CA SER A 762 -17.34 -47.23 21.71
C SER A 762 -18.06 -48.58 21.74
N CYS A 763 -17.54 -49.58 21.02
CA CYS A 763 -18.07 -50.94 21.05
C CYS A 763 -17.87 -51.62 22.42
N GLN A 764 -16.71 -51.42 23.06
CA GLN A 764 -16.45 -51.94 24.40
C GLN A 764 -17.31 -51.26 25.48
N GLU A 765 -17.60 -49.97 25.33
CA GLU A 765 -18.47 -49.23 26.26
C GLU A 765 -19.95 -49.66 26.12
N LYS A 766 -20.40 -50.00 24.91
CA LYS A 766 -21.72 -50.63 24.69
C LYS A 766 -21.81 -52.04 25.28
N HIS A 767 -20.73 -52.83 25.22
CA HIS A 767 -20.71 -54.16 25.86
C HIS A 767 -20.61 -54.11 27.39
N LYS A 768 -20.07 -53.04 27.99
CA LYS A 768 -20.07 -52.84 29.45
C LYS A 768 -21.38 -52.29 30.04
N LYS A 769 -22.30 -51.80 29.21
CA LYS A 769 -23.59 -51.21 29.63
C LYS A 769 -24.80 -52.13 29.39
N MET A 770 -24.62 -53.41 29.06
CA MET A 770 -25.71 -54.39 29.18
C MET A 770 -25.66 -55.02 30.57
N PRO A 771 -26.65 -54.78 31.45
CA PRO A 771 -26.81 -55.57 32.66
C PRO A 771 -27.34 -56.95 32.28
N ASP A 772 -26.80 -57.98 32.92
CA ASP A 772 -27.44 -59.29 33.03
C ASP A 772 -28.77 -59.14 33.77
N GLU A 773 -29.86 -58.90 33.04
CA GLU A 773 -31.22 -59.06 33.56
C GLU A 773 -32.12 -59.87 32.62
N ASN A 774 -32.38 -61.08 33.12
CA ASN A 774 -33.62 -61.86 33.06
C ASN A 774 -34.04 -62.67 31.83
N GLN A 775 -34.03 -63.98 32.11
CA GLN A 775 -34.97 -65.00 31.68
C GLN A 775 -36.45 -64.56 31.82
N ASN A 776 -37.30 -65.08 30.93
CA ASN A 776 -38.76 -65.14 30.96
C ASN A 776 -39.59 -63.84 30.81
N ALA A 777 -40.09 -63.60 29.61
CA ALA A 777 -41.54 -63.49 29.29
C ALA A 777 -41.73 -63.31 27.78
N GLY A 778 -42.73 -63.99 27.21
CA GLY A 778 -42.94 -64.08 25.77
C GLY A 778 -43.69 -62.92 25.10
N VAL A 779 -43.76 -63.06 23.78
CA VAL A 779 -44.74 -62.46 22.84
C VAL A 779 -44.57 -60.97 22.51
N ASN A 780 -43.87 -60.68 21.40
CA ASN A 780 -44.45 -60.05 20.19
C ASN A 780 -43.38 -59.82 19.10
N GLN A 781 -43.34 -60.73 18.11
CA GLN A 781 -42.59 -60.57 16.87
C GLN A 781 -43.38 -59.75 15.85
N VAL A 782 -43.46 -58.42 15.97
CA VAL A 782 -43.92 -57.55 14.86
C VAL A 782 -43.28 -56.16 14.92
N THR A 783 -41.96 -56.05 14.87
CA THR A 783 -41.33 -54.73 14.61
C THR A 783 -39.93 -54.75 13.99
N ALA A 784 -39.33 -55.92 13.75
CA ALA A 784 -38.00 -56.00 13.13
C ALA A 784 -38.02 -56.17 11.60
N LYS A 785 -39.15 -56.61 11.01
CA LYS A 785 -39.28 -56.76 9.54
C LYS A 785 -39.69 -55.50 8.79
N LYS A 786 -40.09 -54.43 9.49
CA LYS A 786 -40.58 -53.20 8.85
C LYS A 786 -39.46 -52.19 8.59
N LEU A 787 -38.42 -52.18 9.42
CA LEU A 787 -37.27 -51.29 9.26
C LEU A 787 -36.28 -51.75 8.17
N ASP A 788 -36.15 -53.07 7.94
CA ASP A 788 -35.31 -53.60 6.85
C ASP A 788 -35.98 -53.48 5.47
N GLN A 789 -37.31 -53.33 5.39
CA GLN A 789 -38.01 -53.08 4.12
C GLN A 789 -37.96 -51.60 3.73
N GLU A 790 -38.09 -50.66 4.68
CA GLU A 790 -37.97 -49.22 4.41
C GLU A 790 -36.54 -48.84 3.98
N SER A 791 -35.50 -49.46 4.55
CA SER A 791 -34.12 -49.21 4.14
C SER A 791 -33.79 -49.76 2.74
N GLN A 792 -34.44 -50.84 2.28
CA GLN A 792 -34.22 -51.40 0.95
C GLN A 792 -35.02 -50.67 -0.14
N GLU A 793 -36.16 -50.06 0.20
CA GLU A 793 -36.95 -49.24 -0.74
C GLU A 793 -36.31 -47.86 -0.98
N ASP A 794 -35.71 -47.26 0.04
CA ASP A 794 -34.97 -45.99 -0.09
C ASP A 794 -33.68 -46.15 -0.91
N GLN A 795 -33.00 -47.30 -0.79
CA GLN A 795 -31.79 -47.58 -1.55
C GLN A 795 -32.09 -47.88 -3.03
N LYS A 796 -33.23 -48.51 -3.33
CA LYS A 796 -33.68 -48.76 -4.70
C LYS A 796 -34.15 -47.49 -5.42
N ASN A 797 -34.73 -46.52 -4.69
CA ASN A 797 -35.13 -45.22 -5.23
C ASN A 797 -33.95 -44.27 -5.50
N LEU A 798 -32.80 -44.49 -4.86
CA LEU A 798 -31.56 -43.75 -5.14
C LEU A 798 -30.89 -44.27 -6.43
N ASP A 799 -30.85 -45.58 -6.63
CA ASP A 799 -30.22 -46.19 -7.80
C ASP A 799 -31.02 -45.97 -9.11
N GLU A 800 -32.36 -45.81 -9.06
CA GLU A 800 -33.16 -45.45 -10.25
C GLU A 800 -33.03 -43.96 -10.66
N LYS A 801 -32.69 -43.07 -9.72
CA LYS A 801 -32.49 -41.63 -10.03
C LYS A 801 -31.13 -41.32 -10.66
N ASP A 802 -30.10 -42.11 -10.36
CA ASP A 802 -28.78 -41.95 -10.99
C ASP A 802 -28.70 -42.59 -12.38
N GLY A 803 -29.60 -43.53 -12.72
CA GLY A 803 -29.73 -44.11 -14.05
C GLY A 803 -30.36 -43.19 -15.13
N GLN A 804 -31.13 -42.16 -14.73
CA GLN A 804 -31.80 -41.24 -15.66
C GLN A 804 -31.06 -39.91 -15.91
N ARG A 805 -29.87 -39.70 -15.34
CA ARG A 805 -29.05 -38.49 -15.57
C ARG A 805 -27.95 -38.64 -16.62
N LEU A 806 -27.89 -39.78 -17.31
CA LEU A 806 -27.00 -40.03 -18.46
C LEU A 806 -27.81 -40.16 -19.77
N SER A 807 -28.60 -39.14 -20.09
CA SER A 807 -28.98 -38.81 -21.46
C SER A 807 -29.51 -37.37 -21.52
N PHE A 808 -28.60 -36.39 -21.66
CA PHE A 808 -28.71 -35.15 -22.44
C PHE A 808 -27.41 -34.35 -22.36
#